data_AF-A0A8J3VUQ2-F1
#
_entry.id   AF-A0A8J3VUQ2-F1
#
_cell.length_a   1.000
_cell.length_b   1.000
_cell.length_c   1.000
_cell.angle_alpha   90.00
_cell.angle_beta   90.00
_cell.angle_gamma   90.00
#
_symmetry.space_group_name_H-M   'P 1'
#
loop_
_entity.id
_entity.type
_entity.pdbx_description
1 polymer ?
#
loop_
_entity_poly.entity_id
_entity_poly.type
_entity_poly.pdbx_seq_one_letter_code
_entity_poly.pdbx_strand_id
1 'polypeptide(L)'
;MAVAAVSTLAFLPTAAYAGTSQSAPVTGGLSLINTTEKVGPGINLQHVKALDQKGWYDAQFLTVDLSNSAVSTDLLTSGPVASGGPLSVSANKAGAVAGVNGEFFDIGNSNAALGGEVQDGQLLKTADIGGRQHVGVSDDGIAQLVDLTVDATANFSGTDHKVLSINAADGGGVPADGLIAFTPAWGDYSRNRGLTGVANDQIAEVLVENGSVVSVTPNGPAGSGTIPDDGVVLVGRGAAATAIRALRPGDPVALRYALADDVAKTMKFALGDGGTIVSGGKVVGGLDTSIAPRTALGFSDGGHKLVLATWDGPGGTGKGGVGIDKEAADLAAMGVQTAVNLDGGGSTTMVARALGEDQASVRNVPSDGGERSDPNGVGVFVAKGDGKLHQLLVKPAPGAASADGGVKVFPGLHRTLVAEGIDNHQTPVTVDPKSVHWAATGASIKGGALAAPAKPRGPITVKAQVGGQKAEQKVTVLDPVNSLELSSQRLSIADPTPADAVALSVTGRDDQGYTAPIDPRDLSLDYDHSVVDIQPADGKLKITPLTNAGTILTVSVGGTSVKLPITIGVQTETAYDFNDDVLARWHNNSTAATTFSADPDGLRIDFNAMRNVGISAASAAQRVPVPGQPLRVRLRLKSSISVPSGLTYINYVDANGKSNGVYGTGLTASSDWQYATWTLPANTAFPIAIQSFQGINTSVAQQKAGTFILDRFEADVPTSIDLPAQPDLQPDSLVSDDGSLPNGPGTWQFATLSDVQFTADNPALSQVATAAIARIRATHPDLIVLNGDITDRGLPQDLALARQVLTDAGCDLIPVGQEPAEYSTPNPKAGSIPCYYVPGNHESYGLNNTQSDLTNFTNEFGQPYRTFDHKGTRFILLASSLGSLHGTAWDQLPMMQKALADAQKDPTVRNVMVFAHHPVDDPDAAKSSQLGDRDEVGLIEKMLTDFRDSTGKGAAMVGSHAQIANVHRVEGVPYTVLPSSGKDPYGTPDRGGFTGWVDWSVDSLRDADQQWLEADVRAFAQSITLDTPDSLKANTTAQLSGSIVQPEGVSTGTRVVPLRYPMSVDWHGSSNLAIGSGKAAIDAARRQGKVAILDPATRTLTALRPGSVTVSVTNDSMRAYTDNSSLAPITTSKTITVVPNKGSKN
;
A
#
# COMPACT_ATOMS: atom_id res chain seq x y z
N MET A 1 40.54 36.20 -53.92
CA MET A 1 40.46 37.40 -53.07
C MET A 1 39.15 37.26 -52.29
N ALA A 2 39.13 36.73 -51.06
CA ALA A 2 39.37 37.44 -49.78
C ALA A 2 38.23 38.47 -49.53
N VAL A 3 37.44 38.52 -48.44
CA VAL A 3 37.53 38.09 -47.02
C VAL A 3 36.12 38.01 -46.39
N ALA A 4 35.95 37.05 -45.47
CA ALA A 4 35.08 36.89 -44.29
C ALA A 4 33.69 37.57 -44.11
N ALA A 5 32.73 36.75 -43.66
CA ALA A 5 31.76 37.10 -42.61
C ALA A 5 31.52 35.89 -41.70
N VAL A 6 31.53 36.14 -40.39
CA VAL A 6 31.39 35.19 -39.27
C VAL A 6 29.94 34.72 -39.15
N SER A 7 29.71 33.44 -38.87
CA SER A 7 28.41 32.92 -38.40
C SER A 7 28.64 31.99 -37.22
N THR A 8 28.20 32.46 -36.06
CA THR A 8 28.10 31.75 -34.78
C THR A 8 27.12 30.57 -34.92
N LEU A 9 27.63 29.33 -34.81
CA LEU A 9 26.78 28.16 -34.56
C LEU A 9 26.45 28.10 -33.06
N ALA A 10 25.15 28.22 -32.75
CA ALA A 10 24.61 27.89 -31.44
C ALA A 10 24.71 26.38 -31.22
N PHE A 11 25.32 25.97 -30.11
CA PHE A 11 25.22 24.62 -29.57
C PHE A 11 23.80 24.39 -29.07
N LEU A 12 23.03 23.55 -29.78
CA LEU A 12 21.80 22.99 -29.24
C LEU A 12 22.16 21.85 -28.29
N PRO A 13 21.60 21.79 -27.07
CA PRO A 13 21.75 20.64 -26.20
C PRO A 13 21.07 19.43 -26.85
N THR A 14 21.82 18.33 -26.99
CA THR A 14 21.29 17.03 -27.38
C THR A 14 20.26 16.59 -26.36
N ALA A 15 18.98 16.70 -26.72
CA ALA A 15 17.89 16.06 -26.01
C ALA A 15 18.16 14.55 -25.96
N ALA A 16 18.09 13.97 -24.77
CA ALA A 16 18.06 12.53 -24.59
C ALA A 16 16.90 11.96 -25.43
N TYR A 17 17.18 10.93 -26.22
CA TYR A 17 16.17 10.16 -26.94
C TYR A 17 15.24 9.48 -25.93
N ALA A 18 14.17 10.18 -25.55
CA ALA A 18 12.94 9.53 -25.11
C ALA A 18 12.38 8.81 -26.34
N GLY A 19 12.59 7.49 -26.42
CA GLY A 19 11.90 6.66 -27.39
C GLY A 19 10.40 6.87 -27.18
N THR A 20 9.69 7.25 -28.24
CA THR A 20 8.23 7.40 -28.25
C THR A 20 7.56 6.03 -28.20
N SER A 21 7.71 5.29 -27.09
CA SER A 21 6.70 4.32 -26.69
C SER A 21 5.62 5.12 -25.98
N GLN A 22 4.52 5.39 -26.67
CA GLN A 22 3.33 5.98 -26.07
C GLN A 22 2.96 5.08 -24.88
N SER A 23 3.00 5.61 -23.65
CA SER A 23 2.51 4.89 -22.46
C SER A 23 1.10 4.37 -22.76
N ALA A 24 0.79 3.12 -22.39
CA ALA A 24 -0.56 2.59 -22.58
C ALA A 24 -1.57 3.59 -22.00
N PRO A 25 -2.67 3.90 -22.71
CA PRO A 25 -3.71 4.73 -22.14
C PRO A 25 -4.27 4.02 -20.90
N VAL A 26 -4.20 4.69 -19.75
CA VAL A 26 -5.00 4.31 -18.58
C VAL A 26 -6.45 4.41 -19.03
N THR A 27 -7.12 3.28 -19.17
CA THR A 27 -8.49 3.20 -19.66
C THR A 27 -9.46 3.66 -18.57
N GLY A 28 -9.71 4.97 -18.53
CA GLY A 28 -10.83 5.56 -17.78
C GLY A 28 -10.65 5.71 -16.27
N GLY A 29 -9.43 5.54 -15.74
CA GLY A 29 -9.13 5.66 -14.31
C GLY A 29 -8.12 6.78 -13.96
N LEU A 30 -8.08 7.13 -12.67
CA LEU A 30 -7.09 8.03 -12.06
C LEU A 30 -5.89 7.21 -11.60
N SER A 31 -4.72 7.49 -12.18
CA SER A 31 -3.52 6.70 -11.93
C SER A 31 -2.77 7.15 -10.67
N LEU A 32 -2.57 6.20 -9.76
CA LEU A 32 -1.63 6.30 -8.65
C LEU A 32 -0.21 5.95 -9.11
N ILE A 33 -0.07 4.84 -9.83
CA ILE A 33 1.18 4.39 -10.45
C ILE A 33 0.97 4.28 -11.96
N ASN A 34 1.89 4.86 -12.73
CA ASN A 34 2.02 4.63 -14.17
C ASN A 34 3.49 4.82 -14.55
N THR A 35 4.24 3.73 -14.46
CA THR A 35 5.68 3.73 -14.72
C THR A 35 6.00 2.75 -15.84
N THR A 36 7.02 3.07 -16.64
CA THR A 36 7.53 2.16 -17.67
C THR A 36 9.02 1.98 -17.44
N GLU A 37 9.44 0.72 -17.34
CA GLU A 37 10.84 0.33 -17.28
C GLU A 37 11.22 -0.50 -18.51
N LYS A 38 12.49 -0.41 -18.89
CA LYS A 38 13.05 -1.21 -19.98
C LYS A 38 13.59 -2.51 -19.40
N VAL A 39 13.27 -3.65 -20.01
CA VAL A 39 13.76 -4.98 -19.59
C VAL A 39 14.87 -5.48 -20.51
N GLY A 40 14.80 -5.09 -21.80
CA GLY A 40 15.73 -5.51 -22.83
C GLY A 40 15.46 -4.80 -24.18
N PRO A 41 16.13 -5.22 -25.25
CA PRO A 41 16.01 -4.58 -26.56
C PRO A 41 14.60 -4.80 -27.10
N GLY A 42 13.83 -3.73 -27.28
CA GLY A 42 12.42 -3.85 -27.72
C GLY A 42 11.47 -4.43 -26.68
N ILE A 43 11.89 -4.55 -25.41
CA ILE A 43 11.08 -5.10 -24.31
C ILE A 43 10.88 -4.05 -23.22
N ASN A 44 9.62 -3.69 -22.96
CA ASN A 44 9.26 -2.72 -21.92
C ASN A 44 8.18 -3.29 -21.02
N LEU A 45 8.33 -3.08 -19.71
CA LEU A 45 7.33 -3.41 -18.71
C LEU A 45 6.69 -2.12 -18.19
N GLN A 46 5.38 -2.01 -18.30
CA GLN A 46 4.60 -0.92 -17.73
C GLN A 46 3.83 -1.42 -16.50
N HIS A 47 3.88 -0.67 -15.41
CA HIS A 47 3.08 -0.90 -14.20
C HIS A 47 2.05 0.21 -14.05
N VAL A 48 0.77 -0.17 -14.00
CA VAL A 48 -0.36 0.73 -13.85
C VAL A 48 -1.19 0.33 -12.63
N LYS A 49 -1.23 1.19 -11.62
CA LYS A 49 -2.21 1.11 -10.53
C LYS A 49 -3.13 2.31 -10.61
N ALA A 50 -4.41 2.09 -10.79
CA ALA A 50 -5.38 3.16 -11.01
C ALA A 50 -6.74 2.85 -10.40
N LEU A 51 -7.48 3.91 -10.10
CA LEU A 51 -8.83 3.87 -9.56
C LEU A 51 -9.82 4.32 -10.64
N ASP A 52 -10.83 3.50 -10.92
CA ASP A 52 -11.96 3.86 -11.78
C ASP A 52 -13.30 3.76 -11.02
N GLN A 53 -14.42 3.99 -11.70
CA GLN A 53 -15.76 3.91 -11.08
C GLN A 53 -16.08 2.53 -10.48
N LYS A 54 -15.54 1.44 -11.04
CA LYS A 54 -15.73 0.07 -10.55
C LYS A 54 -14.77 -0.28 -9.41
N GLY A 55 -13.65 0.43 -9.27
CA GLY A 55 -12.72 0.32 -8.15
C GLY A 55 -11.26 0.35 -8.58
N TRP A 56 -10.37 -0.15 -7.71
CA TRP A 56 -8.95 -0.27 -8.02
C TRP A 56 -8.65 -1.41 -8.97
N TYR A 57 -7.70 -1.19 -9.87
CA TYR A 57 -6.98 -2.23 -10.57
C TYR A 57 -5.47 -1.95 -10.54
N ASP A 58 -4.69 -3.03 -10.49
CA ASP A 58 -3.23 -3.01 -10.51
C ASP A 58 -2.78 -3.99 -11.60
N ALA A 59 -2.09 -3.48 -12.62
CA ALA A 59 -1.85 -4.19 -13.86
C ALA A 59 -0.42 -4.00 -14.37
N GLN A 60 0.12 -5.03 -14.99
CA GLN A 60 1.44 -5.04 -15.59
C GLN A 60 1.34 -5.42 -17.06
N PHE A 61 1.97 -4.63 -17.93
CA PHE A 61 1.95 -4.83 -19.38
C PHE A 61 3.37 -4.96 -19.91
N LEU A 62 3.75 -6.15 -20.34
CA LEU A 62 5.02 -6.43 -21.00
C LEU A 62 4.84 -6.36 -22.51
N THR A 63 5.36 -5.30 -23.14
CA THR A 63 5.39 -5.17 -24.60
C THR A 63 6.71 -5.69 -25.14
N VAL A 64 6.63 -6.56 -26.16
CA VAL A 64 7.76 -7.25 -26.78
C VAL A 64 7.73 -7.05 -28.29
N ASP A 65 8.82 -6.52 -28.85
CA ASP A 65 9.07 -6.43 -30.28
C ASP A 65 9.73 -7.71 -30.79
N LEU A 66 8.95 -8.57 -31.46
CA LEU A 66 9.40 -9.83 -32.03
C LEU A 66 10.11 -9.66 -33.38
N SER A 67 10.09 -8.47 -33.99
CA SER A 67 10.92 -8.19 -35.17
C SER A 67 12.40 -8.01 -34.82
N ASN A 68 12.71 -7.83 -33.54
CA ASN A 68 14.06 -7.72 -33.05
C ASN A 68 14.75 -9.09 -33.01
N SER A 69 15.76 -9.29 -33.86
CA SER A 69 16.51 -10.56 -33.95
C SER A 69 17.21 -11.02 -32.65
N ALA A 70 17.37 -10.14 -31.66
CA ALA A 70 17.92 -10.50 -30.35
C ALA A 70 16.85 -10.99 -29.37
N VAL A 71 15.56 -10.89 -29.71
CA VAL A 71 14.44 -11.27 -28.87
C VAL A 71 13.81 -12.54 -29.41
N SER A 72 13.47 -13.46 -28.51
CA SER A 72 12.62 -14.61 -28.86
C SER A 72 11.73 -14.98 -27.69
N THR A 73 10.79 -15.88 -27.94
CA THR A 73 9.86 -16.39 -26.95
C THR A 73 9.86 -17.91 -26.97
N ASP A 74 9.50 -18.53 -25.85
CA ASP A 74 9.36 -19.98 -25.74
C ASP A 74 8.47 -20.35 -24.54
N LEU A 75 8.07 -21.61 -24.46
CA LEU A 75 7.34 -22.16 -23.33
C LEU A 75 8.26 -22.27 -22.11
N LEU A 76 7.81 -21.76 -20.96
CA LEU A 76 8.40 -22.05 -19.66
C LEU A 76 7.73 -23.30 -19.11
N THR A 77 8.52 -24.24 -18.59
CA THR A 77 8.00 -25.46 -17.96
C THR A 77 8.66 -25.67 -16.60
N SER A 78 7.90 -26.14 -15.63
CA SER A 78 8.43 -26.48 -14.29
C SER A 78 9.24 -27.78 -14.27
N GLY A 79 9.11 -28.61 -15.31
CA GLY A 79 9.71 -29.93 -15.41
C GLY A 79 8.93 -30.81 -16.39
N PRO A 80 8.72 -32.10 -16.09
CA PRO A 80 7.80 -32.96 -16.83
C PRO A 80 6.38 -32.37 -16.90
N VAL A 81 5.59 -32.79 -17.88
CA VAL A 81 4.23 -32.31 -18.16
C VAL A 81 3.32 -32.39 -16.94
N ALA A 82 3.36 -33.48 -16.17
CA ALA A 82 2.58 -33.64 -14.94
C ALA A 82 3.30 -33.10 -13.69
N SER A 83 3.88 -31.90 -13.79
CA SER A 83 4.51 -31.19 -12.68
C SER A 83 4.13 -29.70 -12.69
N GLY A 84 4.38 -29.01 -11.58
CA GLY A 84 4.12 -27.59 -11.43
C GLY A 84 5.17 -26.92 -10.54
N GLY A 85 5.32 -25.61 -10.67
CA GLY A 85 6.20 -24.83 -9.81
C GLY A 85 6.03 -23.32 -9.99
N PRO A 86 6.64 -22.51 -9.12
CA PRO A 86 6.62 -21.06 -9.25
C PRO A 86 7.19 -20.60 -10.60
N LEU A 87 6.53 -19.62 -11.23
CA LEU A 87 6.94 -19.10 -12.54
C LEU A 87 8.36 -18.53 -12.52
N SER A 88 8.72 -17.80 -11.45
CA SER A 88 10.06 -17.22 -11.29
C SER A 88 11.18 -18.27 -11.32
N VAL A 89 10.93 -19.46 -10.78
CA VAL A 89 11.88 -20.58 -10.80
C VAL A 89 12.05 -21.11 -12.22
N SER A 90 10.94 -21.34 -12.92
CA SER A 90 10.94 -21.81 -14.31
C SER A 90 11.60 -20.81 -15.25
N ALA A 91 11.30 -19.51 -15.10
CA ALA A 91 11.88 -18.43 -15.88
C ALA A 91 13.41 -18.34 -15.69
N ASN A 92 13.88 -18.32 -14.44
CA ASN A 92 15.31 -18.24 -14.15
C ASN A 92 16.07 -19.50 -14.57
N LYS A 93 15.47 -20.69 -14.42
CA LYS A 93 16.04 -21.95 -14.89
C LYS A 93 16.23 -21.96 -16.42
N ALA A 94 15.27 -21.41 -17.17
CA ALA A 94 15.33 -21.30 -18.62
C ALA A 94 16.22 -20.13 -19.10
N GLY A 95 16.55 -19.17 -18.23
CA GLY A 95 17.26 -17.95 -18.61
C GLY A 95 16.37 -16.91 -19.30
N ALA A 96 15.06 -16.95 -19.03
CA ALA A 96 14.12 -15.94 -19.51
C ALA A 96 14.35 -14.60 -18.79
N VAL A 97 14.24 -13.49 -19.53
CA VAL A 97 14.37 -12.14 -18.98
C VAL A 97 13.04 -11.62 -18.43
N ALA A 98 11.93 -12.18 -18.89
CA ALA A 98 10.58 -11.91 -18.41
C ALA A 98 9.61 -13.03 -18.81
N GLY A 99 8.40 -13.02 -18.25
CA GLY A 99 7.34 -13.96 -18.63
C GLY A 99 6.08 -13.83 -17.79
N VAL A 100 5.04 -14.56 -18.21
CA VAL A 100 3.77 -14.71 -17.46
C VAL A 100 3.40 -16.18 -17.31
N ASN A 101 2.49 -16.48 -16.39
CA ASN A 101 1.91 -17.83 -16.29
C ASN A 101 1.14 -18.20 -17.56
N GLY A 102 0.97 -19.50 -17.79
CA GLY A 102 0.38 -20.02 -19.02
C GLY A 102 -1.11 -20.34 -18.88
N GLU A 103 -1.49 -21.49 -19.39
CA GLU A 103 -2.89 -21.88 -19.56
C GLU A 103 -3.51 -22.62 -18.36
N PHE A 104 -4.81 -22.90 -18.47
CA PHE A 104 -5.54 -23.68 -17.48
C PHE A 104 -5.00 -25.11 -17.38
N PHE A 105 -5.09 -25.69 -16.19
CA PHE A 105 -4.48 -26.98 -15.89
C PHE A 105 -5.34 -27.84 -14.95
N ASP A 106 -5.00 -29.13 -14.83
CA ASP A 106 -5.64 -30.09 -13.93
C ASP A 106 -5.22 -29.85 -12.46
N ILE A 107 -5.65 -28.69 -11.95
CA ILE A 107 -5.29 -28.16 -10.63
C ILE A 107 -5.69 -29.10 -9.49
N GLY A 108 -4.79 -29.26 -8.53
CA GLY A 108 -4.98 -30.13 -7.37
C GLY A 108 -4.86 -31.63 -7.67
N ASN A 109 -4.49 -32.00 -8.91
CA ASN A 109 -4.31 -33.37 -9.37
C ASN A 109 -2.95 -33.54 -10.07
N SER A 110 -2.93 -33.71 -11.40
CA SER A 110 -1.70 -33.95 -12.16
C SER A 110 -0.85 -32.69 -12.37
N ASN A 111 -1.42 -31.51 -12.15
CA ASN A 111 -0.89 -30.22 -12.56
C ASN A 111 -0.69 -30.03 -14.07
N ALA A 112 -0.89 -31.04 -14.91
CA ALA A 112 -0.69 -30.91 -16.34
C ALA A 112 -1.65 -29.88 -16.97
N ALA A 113 -1.12 -29.09 -17.90
CA ALA A 113 -1.90 -28.16 -18.71
C ALA A 113 -2.99 -28.88 -19.51
N LEU A 114 -4.11 -28.23 -19.76
CA LEU A 114 -5.25 -28.84 -20.47
C LEU A 114 -5.09 -28.77 -22.00
N GLY A 115 -4.39 -27.78 -22.52
CA GLY A 115 -4.09 -27.59 -23.94
C GLY A 115 -2.88 -28.38 -24.41
N GLY A 116 -2.54 -28.16 -25.68
CA GLY A 116 -1.37 -28.78 -26.31
C GLY A 116 -0.16 -27.90 -26.12
N GLU A 117 1.01 -28.50 -25.97
CA GLU A 117 2.25 -27.76 -25.72
C GLU A 117 3.27 -28.06 -26.82
N VAL A 118 3.77 -26.99 -27.42
CA VAL A 118 4.96 -27.00 -28.26
C VAL A 118 6.04 -26.20 -27.54
N GLN A 119 7.25 -26.74 -27.45
CA GLN A 119 8.44 -26.08 -26.90
C GLN A 119 9.62 -26.37 -27.81
N ASP A 120 10.42 -25.35 -28.13
CA ASP A 120 11.56 -25.43 -29.05
C ASP A 120 11.21 -26.18 -30.38
N GLY A 121 10.02 -25.90 -30.93
CA GLY A 121 9.53 -26.52 -32.17
C GLY A 121 9.04 -27.96 -32.04
N GLN A 122 9.02 -28.54 -30.82
CA GLN A 122 8.65 -29.93 -30.58
C GLN A 122 7.36 -30.07 -29.78
N LEU A 123 6.50 -30.99 -30.20
CA LEU A 123 5.28 -31.35 -29.47
C LEU A 123 5.63 -32.09 -28.17
N LEU A 124 5.33 -31.48 -27.02
CA LEU A 124 5.48 -32.10 -25.70
C LEU A 124 4.22 -32.86 -25.28
N LYS A 125 3.03 -32.31 -25.55
CA LYS A 125 1.74 -32.96 -25.25
C LYS A 125 0.66 -32.50 -26.22
N THR A 126 -0.35 -33.35 -26.41
CA THR A 126 -1.61 -32.93 -27.05
C THR A 126 -2.51 -32.22 -26.05
N ALA A 127 -3.54 -31.53 -26.55
CA ALA A 127 -4.66 -31.12 -25.71
C ALA A 127 -5.36 -32.35 -25.10
N ASP A 128 -6.03 -32.15 -23.97
CA ASP A 128 -6.97 -33.10 -23.40
C ASP A 128 -8.09 -33.41 -24.42
N ILE A 129 -8.64 -34.63 -24.34
CA ILE A 129 -9.72 -35.09 -25.22
C ILE A 129 -10.93 -34.14 -25.11
N GLY A 130 -11.33 -33.58 -26.25
CA GLY A 130 -12.33 -32.51 -26.33
C GLY A 130 -11.79 -31.23 -26.98
N GLY A 131 -10.46 -31.07 -27.01
CA GLY A 131 -9.76 -30.01 -27.73
C GLY A 131 -9.80 -28.65 -27.01
N ARG A 132 -8.82 -27.80 -27.35
CA ARG A 132 -8.71 -26.40 -26.94
C ARG A 132 -8.17 -25.59 -28.13
N GLN A 133 -8.41 -24.28 -28.11
CA GLN A 133 -7.72 -23.35 -29.02
C GLN A 133 -6.33 -23.05 -28.45
N HIS A 134 -5.40 -22.64 -29.32
CA HIS A 134 -4.02 -22.39 -28.94
C HIS A 134 -3.52 -21.07 -29.51
N VAL A 135 -2.54 -20.52 -28.83
CA VAL A 135 -1.79 -19.34 -29.26
C VAL A 135 -0.30 -19.63 -29.12
N GLY A 136 0.50 -19.06 -30.01
CA GLY A 136 1.93 -19.29 -30.02
C GLY A 136 2.69 -18.26 -30.83
N VAL A 137 4.01 -18.46 -30.91
CA VAL A 137 4.91 -17.68 -31.77
C VAL A 137 5.71 -18.66 -32.61
N SER A 138 5.76 -18.42 -33.92
CA SER A 138 6.59 -19.22 -34.84
C SER A 138 8.07 -18.91 -34.74
N ASP A 139 8.90 -19.77 -35.33
CA ASP A 139 10.35 -19.62 -35.41
C ASP A 139 10.80 -18.30 -36.08
N ASP A 140 9.95 -17.68 -36.89
CA ASP A 140 10.17 -16.38 -37.53
C ASP A 140 9.70 -15.18 -36.70
N GLY A 141 9.25 -15.41 -35.46
CA GLY A 141 8.83 -14.34 -34.54
C GLY A 141 7.45 -13.77 -34.83
N ILE A 142 6.52 -14.58 -35.35
CA ILE A 142 5.14 -14.17 -35.61
C ILE A 142 4.19 -14.79 -34.59
N ALA A 143 3.58 -13.94 -33.74
CA ALA A 143 2.52 -14.35 -32.83
C ALA A 143 1.19 -14.57 -33.57
N GLN A 144 0.54 -15.71 -33.36
CA GLN A 144 -0.73 -16.06 -34.02
C GLN A 144 -1.53 -17.11 -33.24
N LEU A 145 -2.84 -17.19 -33.52
CA LEU A 145 -3.67 -18.32 -33.11
C LEU A 145 -3.32 -19.54 -33.98
N VAL A 146 -3.32 -20.74 -33.39
CA VAL A 146 -2.88 -21.96 -34.06
C VAL A 146 -3.75 -23.16 -33.68
N ASP A 147 -3.90 -24.11 -34.62
CA ASP A 147 -4.59 -25.38 -34.39
C ASP A 147 -3.55 -26.48 -34.14
N LEU A 148 -3.39 -26.91 -32.89
CA LEU A 148 -2.48 -28.01 -32.54
C LEU A 148 -3.15 -29.39 -32.64
N THR A 149 -4.02 -29.61 -33.63
CA THR A 149 -4.53 -30.94 -33.94
C THR A 149 -3.38 -31.89 -34.27
N VAL A 150 -3.36 -33.05 -33.63
CA VAL A 150 -2.32 -34.08 -33.79
C VAL A 150 -2.94 -35.36 -34.36
N ASP A 151 -2.37 -35.83 -35.47
CA ASP A 151 -2.69 -37.14 -36.02
C ASP A 151 -1.79 -38.19 -35.37
N ALA A 152 -2.33 -38.92 -34.38
CA ALA A 152 -1.60 -39.94 -33.63
C ALA A 152 -2.16 -41.34 -33.86
N THR A 153 -1.27 -42.30 -34.13
CA THR A 153 -1.59 -43.71 -34.38
C THR A 153 -0.56 -44.63 -33.73
N ALA A 154 -1.02 -45.66 -33.04
CA ALA A 154 -0.21 -46.77 -32.58
C ALA A 154 -0.44 -47.97 -33.49
N ASN A 155 0.61 -48.44 -34.18
CA ASN A 155 0.57 -49.68 -34.95
C ASN A 155 1.07 -50.83 -34.09
N PHE A 156 0.22 -51.84 -33.91
CA PHE A 156 0.66 -53.11 -33.34
C PHE A 156 -0.13 -54.26 -33.95
N SER A 157 0.53 -55.41 -34.12
CA SER A 157 -0.01 -56.55 -34.88
C SER A 157 -0.45 -56.19 -36.31
N GLY A 158 0.24 -55.23 -36.95
CA GLY A 158 -0.07 -54.77 -38.32
C GLY A 158 -1.37 -53.96 -38.45
N THR A 159 -2.01 -53.59 -37.33
CA THR A 159 -3.26 -52.81 -37.30
C THR A 159 -2.98 -51.44 -36.70
N ASP A 160 -3.51 -50.40 -37.34
CA ASP A 160 -3.43 -49.03 -36.85
C ASP A 160 -4.57 -48.76 -35.86
N HIS A 161 -4.19 -48.29 -34.67
CA HIS A 161 -5.11 -47.85 -33.62
C HIS A 161 -4.97 -46.35 -33.42
N LYS A 162 -6.08 -45.61 -33.53
CA LYS A 162 -6.09 -44.16 -33.27
C LYS A 162 -5.72 -43.91 -31.81
N VAL A 163 -4.74 -43.06 -31.59
CA VAL A 163 -4.37 -42.55 -30.25
C VAL A 163 -5.05 -41.20 -30.07
N LEU A 164 -5.80 -41.06 -28.97
CA LEU A 164 -6.66 -39.90 -28.74
C LEU A 164 -5.89 -38.71 -28.12
N SER A 165 -4.85 -39.00 -27.34
CA SER A 165 -4.04 -38.00 -26.66
C SER A 165 -2.63 -38.56 -26.36
N ILE A 166 -1.67 -37.65 -26.21
CA ILE A 166 -0.29 -37.94 -25.82
C ILE A 166 0.09 -37.03 -24.66
N ASN A 167 0.56 -37.61 -23.55
CA ASN A 167 0.94 -36.90 -22.31
C ASN A 167 -0.16 -35.99 -21.75
N ALA A 168 -1.43 -36.35 -21.92
CA ALA A 168 -2.57 -35.59 -21.42
C ALA A 168 -3.13 -36.21 -20.14
N ALA A 169 -3.67 -35.37 -19.24
CA ALA A 169 -4.31 -35.85 -18.02
C ALA A 169 -5.68 -36.45 -18.31
N ASP A 170 -6.37 -35.91 -19.33
CA ASP A 170 -7.71 -36.29 -19.76
C ASP A 170 -8.70 -36.30 -18.60
N GLY A 171 -8.67 -35.25 -17.76
CA GLY A 171 -9.47 -35.17 -16.54
C GLY A 171 -10.99 -35.26 -16.77
N GLY A 172 -11.45 -34.93 -17.99
CA GLY A 172 -12.83 -35.11 -18.45
C GLY A 172 -13.22 -36.56 -18.77
N GLY A 173 -12.25 -37.47 -18.81
CA GLY A 173 -12.42 -38.90 -19.01
C GLY A 173 -12.06 -39.38 -20.42
N VAL A 174 -11.38 -40.52 -20.50
CA VAL A 174 -11.10 -41.22 -21.76
C VAL A 174 -12.39 -41.93 -22.21
N PRO A 175 -12.91 -41.70 -23.43
CA PRO A 175 -14.14 -42.32 -23.92
C PRO A 175 -14.02 -43.85 -23.99
N ALA A 176 -15.17 -44.54 -24.01
CA ALA A 176 -15.19 -45.99 -24.23
C ALA A 176 -14.41 -46.34 -25.51
N ASP A 177 -13.67 -47.44 -25.46
CA ASP A 177 -12.83 -47.94 -26.55
C ASP A 177 -11.63 -47.05 -26.93
N GLY A 178 -11.34 -46.00 -26.14
CA GLY A 178 -10.23 -45.07 -26.36
C GLY A 178 -8.84 -45.63 -26.02
N LEU A 179 -7.84 -45.19 -26.77
CA LEU A 179 -6.41 -45.46 -26.57
C LEU A 179 -5.66 -44.14 -26.38
N ILE A 180 -4.85 -44.03 -25.33
CA ILE A 180 -4.02 -42.85 -25.03
C ILE A 180 -2.56 -43.27 -24.86
N ALA A 181 -1.63 -42.32 -25.02
CA ALA A 181 -0.19 -42.59 -24.93
C ALA A 181 0.52 -41.65 -23.94
N PHE A 182 1.56 -42.18 -23.30
CA PHE A 182 2.47 -41.44 -22.43
C PHE A 182 3.91 -41.73 -22.83
N THR A 183 4.72 -40.69 -22.84
CA THR A 183 6.16 -40.69 -23.13
C THR A 183 6.92 -40.21 -21.89
N PRO A 184 8.26 -40.18 -21.89
CA PRO A 184 9.05 -39.71 -20.74
C PRO A 184 8.70 -38.29 -20.29
N ALA A 185 8.22 -37.45 -21.21
CA ALA A 185 7.77 -36.10 -20.91
C ALA A 185 6.62 -36.05 -19.89
N TRP A 186 5.85 -37.13 -19.69
CA TRP A 186 4.76 -37.15 -18.69
C TRP A 186 5.25 -36.98 -17.25
N GLY A 187 6.39 -37.58 -16.89
CA GLY A 187 6.87 -37.65 -15.51
C GLY A 187 6.35 -38.89 -14.76
N ASP A 188 6.20 -38.78 -13.44
CA ASP A 188 5.93 -39.90 -12.53
C ASP A 188 4.47 -39.98 -12.04
N TYR A 189 3.64 -38.98 -12.37
CA TYR A 189 2.24 -38.92 -11.96
C TYR A 189 1.43 -40.10 -12.54
N SER A 190 0.35 -40.49 -11.85
CA SER A 190 -0.50 -41.60 -12.30
C SER A 190 -1.11 -41.35 -13.67
N ARG A 191 -0.92 -42.32 -14.58
CA ARG A 191 -1.54 -42.37 -15.92
C ARG A 191 -3.01 -42.77 -15.87
N ASN A 192 -3.56 -43.02 -14.68
CA ASN A 192 -4.96 -43.42 -14.49
C ASN A 192 -5.93 -42.22 -14.35
N ARG A 193 -5.44 -40.97 -14.41
CA ARG A 193 -6.25 -39.77 -14.17
C ARG A 193 -7.53 -39.74 -15.02
N GLY A 194 -7.41 -39.84 -16.35
CA GLY A 194 -8.55 -39.88 -17.26
C GLY A 194 -9.37 -41.18 -17.25
N LEU A 195 -9.00 -42.17 -16.44
CA LEU A 195 -9.72 -43.44 -16.28
C LEU A 195 -10.35 -43.57 -14.88
N THR A 196 -10.39 -42.48 -14.11
CA THR A 196 -11.02 -42.46 -12.79
C THR A 196 -12.50 -42.87 -12.91
N GLY A 197 -12.91 -43.87 -12.12
CA GLY A 197 -14.28 -44.40 -12.14
C GLY A 197 -14.54 -45.46 -13.22
N VAL A 198 -13.56 -45.81 -14.05
CA VAL A 198 -13.63 -46.96 -14.97
C VAL A 198 -13.26 -48.24 -14.22
N ALA A 199 -14.00 -49.33 -14.47
CA ALA A 199 -13.71 -50.62 -13.84
C ALA A 199 -12.34 -51.16 -14.29
N ASN A 200 -11.55 -51.69 -13.36
CA ASN A 200 -10.17 -52.13 -13.61
C ASN A 200 -10.07 -53.19 -14.73
N ASP A 201 -11.07 -54.05 -14.88
CA ASP A 201 -11.15 -55.06 -15.94
C ASP A 201 -11.43 -54.47 -17.33
N GLN A 202 -11.74 -53.17 -17.42
CA GLN A 202 -11.88 -52.43 -18.67
C GLN A 202 -10.62 -51.65 -19.07
N ILE A 203 -9.55 -51.71 -18.28
CA ILE A 203 -8.31 -50.97 -18.50
C ILE A 203 -7.16 -51.96 -18.74
N ALA A 204 -6.29 -51.66 -19.70
CA ALA A 204 -5.01 -52.34 -19.85
C ALA A 204 -3.92 -51.34 -20.26
N GLU A 205 -2.68 -51.61 -19.85
CA GLU A 205 -1.51 -50.77 -20.11
C GLU A 205 -0.40 -51.62 -20.72
N VAL A 206 0.38 -51.06 -21.64
CA VAL A 206 1.58 -51.70 -22.21
C VAL A 206 2.75 -50.74 -22.22
N LEU A 207 3.90 -51.19 -21.69
CA LEU A 207 5.18 -50.52 -21.81
C LEU A 207 5.92 -51.07 -23.04
N VAL A 208 6.38 -50.16 -23.88
CA VAL A 208 7.15 -50.43 -25.09
C VAL A 208 8.47 -49.69 -24.98
N GLU A 209 9.59 -50.35 -25.21
CA GLU A 209 10.93 -49.76 -25.27
C GLU A 209 11.57 -50.13 -26.60
N ASN A 210 12.25 -49.18 -27.26
CA ASN A 210 12.87 -49.40 -28.57
C ASN A 210 11.91 -50.04 -29.62
N GLY A 211 10.63 -49.68 -29.57
CA GLY A 211 9.59 -50.20 -30.47
C GLY A 211 9.17 -51.65 -30.21
N SER A 212 9.55 -52.25 -29.09
CA SER A 212 9.17 -53.61 -28.70
C SER A 212 8.49 -53.63 -27.33
N VAL A 213 7.44 -54.45 -27.17
CA VAL A 213 6.74 -54.61 -25.89
C VAL A 213 7.69 -55.16 -24.83
N VAL A 214 7.74 -54.51 -23.67
CA VAL A 214 8.48 -54.96 -22.48
C VAL A 214 7.54 -55.64 -21.50
N SER A 215 6.41 -55.02 -21.21
CA SER A 215 5.42 -55.56 -20.27
C SER A 215 4.00 -55.15 -20.63
N VAL A 216 3.05 -56.04 -20.39
CA VAL A 216 1.60 -55.79 -20.49
C VAL A 216 0.98 -55.94 -19.11
N THR A 217 0.28 -54.90 -18.66
CA THR A 217 -0.54 -54.90 -17.45
C THR A 217 -2.00 -55.11 -17.86
N PRO A 218 -2.56 -56.32 -17.66
CA PRO A 218 -3.82 -56.70 -18.29
C PRO A 218 -5.06 -56.11 -17.61
N ASN A 219 -4.96 -55.59 -16.39
CA ASN A 219 -6.07 -54.97 -15.66
C ASN A 219 -5.56 -53.71 -14.95
N GLY A 220 -6.40 -52.68 -14.91
CA GLY A 220 -6.10 -51.42 -14.24
C GLY A 220 -6.07 -51.50 -12.70
N PRO A 221 -5.87 -50.35 -12.03
CA PRO A 221 -5.68 -49.03 -12.62
C PRO A 221 -4.40 -48.93 -13.46
N ALA A 222 -4.33 -47.97 -14.39
CA ALA A 222 -3.10 -47.68 -15.11
C ALA A 222 -1.99 -47.24 -14.14
N GLY A 223 -0.73 -47.50 -14.50
CA GLY A 223 0.40 -47.32 -13.60
C GLY A 223 0.75 -45.85 -13.29
N SER A 224 1.79 -45.70 -12.48
CA SER A 224 2.51 -44.44 -12.22
C SER A 224 4.01 -44.67 -12.42
N GLY A 225 4.83 -43.65 -12.16
CA GLY A 225 6.29 -43.72 -12.26
C GLY A 225 6.82 -43.31 -13.63
N THR A 226 8.11 -43.00 -13.66
CA THR A 226 8.83 -42.51 -14.83
C THR A 226 8.85 -43.53 -15.98
N ILE A 227 8.76 -43.04 -17.21
CA ILE A 227 8.89 -43.84 -18.43
C ILE A 227 10.35 -43.72 -18.92
N PRO A 228 11.03 -44.83 -19.31
CA PRO A 228 12.39 -44.80 -19.85
C PRO A 228 12.52 -43.88 -21.07
N ASP A 229 13.67 -43.25 -21.28
CA ASP A 229 13.90 -42.24 -22.33
C ASP A 229 13.53 -42.71 -23.76
N ASP A 230 13.68 -44.00 -24.05
CA ASP A 230 13.34 -44.67 -25.31
C ASP A 230 12.00 -45.44 -25.25
N GLY A 231 11.20 -45.16 -24.22
CA GLY A 231 9.99 -45.85 -23.86
C GLY A 231 8.71 -45.07 -24.17
N VAL A 232 7.62 -45.82 -24.38
CA VAL A 232 6.25 -45.30 -24.47
C VAL A 232 5.32 -46.24 -23.73
N VAL A 233 4.33 -45.67 -23.06
CA VAL A 233 3.24 -46.40 -22.42
C VAL A 233 1.94 -46.12 -23.16
N LEU A 234 1.26 -47.17 -23.61
CA LEU A 234 -0.10 -47.05 -24.15
C LEU A 234 -1.09 -47.55 -23.10
N VAL A 235 -2.17 -46.79 -22.89
CA VAL A 235 -3.26 -47.15 -21.98
C VAL A 235 -4.56 -47.20 -22.77
N GLY A 236 -5.24 -48.34 -22.71
CA GLY A 236 -6.49 -48.57 -23.42
C GLY A 236 -7.67 -48.75 -22.47
N ARG A 237 -8.85 -48.29 -22.91
CA ARG A 237 -10.16 -48.58 -22.32
C ARG A 237 -10.97 -49.49 -23.25
N GLY A 238 -11.73 -50.44 -22.72
CA GLY A 238 -12.68 -51.25 -23.50
C GLY A 238 -12.01 -52.07 -24.63
N ALA A 239 -12.40 -51.82 -25.88
CA ALA A 239 -11.82 -52.48 -27.05
C ALA A 239 -10.31 -52.23 -27.20
N ALA A 240 -9.82 -51.01 -26.89
CA ALA A 240 -8.39 -50.72 -26.89
C ALA A 240 -7.65 -51.51 -25.81
N ALA A 241 -8.24 -51.67 -24.61
CA ALA A 241 -7.68 -52.53 -23.57
C ALA A 241 -7.59 -53.99 -24.02
N THR A 242 -8.62 -54.47 -24.74
CA THR A 242 -8.64 -55.82 -25.32
C THR A 242 -7.53 -56.02 -26.35
N ALA A 243 -7.28 -55.00 -27.18
CA ALA A 243 -6.20 -55.02 -28.16
C ALA A 243 -4.82 -55.06 -27.48
N ILE A 244 -4.61 -54.28 -26.41
CA ILE A 244 -3.37 -54.30 -25.60
C ILE A 244 -3.11 -55.68 -24.98
N ARG A 245 -4.15 -56.33 -24.43
CA ARG A 245 -4.01 -57.67 -23.79
C ARG A 245 -3.53 -58.77 -24.75
N ALA A 246 -3.70 -58.59 -26.05
CA ALA A 246 -3.25 -59.55 -27.05
C ALA A 246 -1.73 -59.50 -27.29
N LEU A 247 -1.06 -58.45 -26.84
CA LEU A 247 0.38 -58.24 -26.98
C LEU A 247 1.17 -59.11 -26.00
N ARG A 248 2.38 -59.48 -26.41
CA ARG A 248 3.38 -60.21 -25.60
C ARG A 248 4.71 -59.46 -25.61
N PRO A 249 5.55 -59.64 -24.56
CA PRO A 249 6.92 -59.15 -24.59
C PRO A 249 7.64 -59.56 -25.89
N GLY A 250 8.27 -58.58 -26.55
CA GLY A 250 8.95 -58.71 -27.84
C GLY A 250 8.09 -58.44 -29.08
N ASP A 251 6.75 -58.29 -28.96
CA ASP A 251 5.92 -57.90 -30.10
C ASP A 251 6.25 -56.44 -30.53
N PRO A 252 6.28 -56.13 -31.84
CA PRO A 252 6.59 -54.78 -32.32
C PRO A 252 5.40 -53.84 -32.14
N VAL A 253 5.68 -52.64 -31.61
CA VAL A 253 4.70 -51.55 -31.45
C VAL A 253 5.37 -50.25 -31.89
N ALA A 254 4.71 -49.52 -32.80
CA ALA A 254 5.20 -48.22 -33.26
C ALA A 254 4.14 -47.13 -33.01
N LEU A 255 4.47 -46.16 -32.16
CA LEU A 255 3.70 -44.92 -32.04
C LEU A 255 4.19 -43.92 -33.08
N ARG A 256 3.26 -43.36 -33.87
CA ARG A 256 3.52 -42.27 -34.83
C ARG A 256 2.58 -41.12 -34.53
N TYR A 257 3.11 -39.91 -34.45
CA TYR A 257 2.32 -38.70 -34.29
C TYR A 257 3.00 -37.53 -34.99
N ALA A 258 2.18 -36.61 -35.52
CA ALA A 258 2.63 -35.36 -36.09
C ALA A 258 1.53 -34.30 -35.92
N LEU A 259 1.93 -33.03 -35.85
CA LEU A 259 1.01 -31.91 -36.00
C LEU A 259 0.38 -31.99 -37.40
N ALA A 260 -0.95 -31.90 -37.46
CA ALA A 260 -1.69 -32.02 -38.70
C ALA A 260 -1.55 -30.73 -39.55
N ASP A 261 -1.64 -29.57 -38.90
CA ASP A 261 -1.59 -28.26 -39.54
C ASP A 261 -0.16 -27.80 -39.88
N ASP A 262 0.01 -27.12 -41.01
CA ASP A 262 1.33 -26.65 -41.47
C ASP A 262 1.83 -25.42 -40.70
N VAL A 263 0.93 -24.55 -40.22
CA VAL A 263 1.29 -23.42 -39.35
C VAL A 263 1.72 -23.93 -37.97
N ALA A 264 1.04 -24.95 -37.44
CA ALA A 264 1.45 -25.59 -36.20
C ALA A 264 2.89 -26.13 -36.24
N LYS A 265 3.35 -26.64 -37.39
CA LYS A 265 4.72 -27.14 -37.58
C LYS A 265 5.79 -26.05 -37.58
N THR A 266 5.42 -24.78 -37.72
CA THR A 266 6.37 -23.64 -37.65
C THR A 266 6.41 -22.98 -36.28
N MET A 267 5.57 -23.43 -35.34
CA MET A 267 5.51 -22.86 -33.99
C MET A 267 6.79 -23.19 -33.23
N LYS A 268 7.48 -22.15 -32.76
CA LYS A 268 8.57 -22.31 -31.79
C LYS A 268 8.02 -22.76 -30.46
N PHE A 269 6.95 -22.09 -30.02
CA PHE A 269 6.13 -22.53 -28.91
C PHE A 269 4.66 -22.27 -29.16
N ALA A 270 3.82 -23.06 -28.52
CA ALA A 270 2.38 -22.86 -28.47
C ALA A 270 1.82 -23.50 -27.20
N LEU A 271 0.79 -22.88 -26.63
CA LEU A 271 0.03 -23.37 -25.48
C LEU A 271 -1.47 -23.15 -25.72
N GLY A 272 -2.31 -23.83 -24.95
CA GLY A 272 -3.74 -23.59 -24.97
C GLY A 272 -4.12 -22.18 -24.53
N ASP A 273 -5.32 -21.75 -24.91
CA ASP A 273 -5.89 -20.48 -24.48
C ASP A 273 -7.26 -20.66 -23.78
N GLY A 274 -7.72 -19.58 -23.15
CA GLY A 274 -9.03 -19.46 -22.50
C GLY A 274 -10.12 -18.86 -23.38
N GLY A 275 -9.86 -18.64 -24.66
CA GLY A 275 -10.73 -17.98 -25.62
C GLY A 275 -10.24 -16.59 -26.04
N THR A 276 -10.57 -16.24 -27.29
CA THR A 276 -10.28 -14.92 -27.88
C THR A 276 -11.17 -13.84 -27.27
N ILE A 277 -10.55 -12.76 -26.80
CA ILE A 277 -11.21 -11.63 -26.12
C ILE A 277 -11.14 -10.32 -26.91
N VAL A 278 -10.16 -10.19 -27.81
CA VAL A 278 -10.05 -9.09 -28.78
C VAL A 278 -9.85 -9.69 -30.17
N SER A 279 -10.57 -9.15 -31.17
CA SER A 279 -10.45 -9.56 -32.57
C SER A 279 -10.55 -8.35 -33.50
N GLY A 280 -9.58 -8.19 -34.40
CA GLY A 280 -9.52 -7.04 -35.31
C GLY A 280 -9.44 -5.69 -34.60
N GLY A 281 -8.82 -5.64 -33.42
CA GLY A 281 -8.72 -4.45 -32.57
C GLY A 281 -10.03 -4.08 -31.85
N LYS A 282 -10.99 -4.99 -31.80
CA LYS A 282 -12.29 -4.78 -31.14
C LYS A 282 -12.53 -5.83 -30.07
N VAL A 283 -13.09 -5.38 -28.95
CA VAL A 283 -13.53 -6.26 -27.85
C VAL A 283 -14.62 -7.21 -28.35
N VAL A 284 -14.46 -8.51 -28.04
CA VAL A 284 -15.48 -9.53 -28.31
C VAL A 284 -16.70 -9.30 -27.41
N GLY A 285 -17.91 -9.51 -27.92
CA GLY A 285 -19.14 -9.30 -27.15
C GLY A 285 -19.42 -10.43 -26.16
N GLY A 286 -20.07 -10.11 -25.02
CA GLY A 286 -20.55 -11.11 -24.06
C GLY A 286 -19.48 -11.70 -23.14
N LEU A 287 -18.36 -10.99 -22.95
CA LEU A 287 -17.28 -11.40 -22.05
C LEU A 287 -17.71 -11.34 -20.57
N ASP A 288 -17.11 -12.21 -19.76
CA ASP A 288 -17.37 -12.28 -18.33
C ASP A 288 -16.94 -10.99 -17.61
N THR A 289 -17.81 -10.50 -16.74
CA THR A 289 -17.62 -9.29 -15.93
C THR A 289 -17.23 -9.59 -14.48
N SER A 290 -17.09 -10.88 -14.12
CA SER A 290 -16.67 -11.30 -12.78
C SER A 290 -15.26 -10.79 -12.46
N ILE A 291 -15.08 -10.27 -11.25
CA ILE A 291 -13.80 -9.70 -10.81
C ILE A 291 -12.87 -10.82 -10.33
N ALA A 292 -11.72 -10.97 -10.98
CA ALA A 292 -10.66 -11.89 -10.58
C ALA A 292 -9.28 -11.34 -11.00
N PRO A 293 -8.18 -11.89 -10.47
CA PRO A 293 -6.87 -11.75 -11.11
C PRO A 293 -6.91 -12.36 -12.52
N ARG A 294 -6.27 -11.70 -13.50
CA ARG A 294 -6.29 -12.09 -14.92
C ARG A 294 -4.90 -12.11 -15.53
N THR A 295 -4.69 -12.99 -16.50
CA THR A 295 -3.49 -13.02 -17.35
C THR A 295 -3.92 -13.09 -18.80
N ALA A 296 -3.25 -12.36 -19.69
CA ALA A 296 -3.59 -12.26 -21.10
C ALA A 296 -2.36 -12.34 -22.01
N LEU A 297 -2.60 -12.81 -23.24
CA LEU A 297 -1.65 -12.72 -24.34
C LEU A 297 -2.32 -12.02 -25.53
N GLY A 298 -1.74 -10.92 -25.98
CA GLY A 298 -2.19 -10.15 -27.12
C GLY A 298 -1.11 -9.90 -28.15
N PHE A 299 -1.48 -9.74 -29.41
CA PHE A 299 -0.56 -9.39 -30.47
C PHE A 299 -1.16 -8.42 -31.49
N SER A 300 -0.26 -7.73 -32.18
CA SER A 300 -0.56 -6.70 -33.19
C SER A 300 0.55 -6.63 -34.23
N ASP A 301 0.39 -5.75 -35.21
CA ASP A 301 1.38 -5.53 -36.29
C ASP A 301 1.74 -6.83 -37.04
N GLY A 302 0.71 -7.55 -37.49
CA GLY A 302 0.90 -8.83 -38.17
C GLY A 302 1.50 -9.95 -37.30
N GLY A 303 1.52 -9.77 -35.97
CA GLY A 303 2.11 -10.72 -35.02
C GLY A 303 3.52 -10.36 -34.57
N HIS A 304 4.12 -9.27 -35.07
CA HIS A 304 5.47 -8.84 -34.69
C HIS A 304 5.55 -8.08 -33.37
N LYS A 305 4.41 -7.67 -32.81
CA LYS A 305 4.35 -7.05 -31.48
C LYS A 305 3.48 -7.89 -30.56
N LEU A 306 4.09 -8.42 -29.50
CA LEU A 306 3.46 -9.21 -28.45
C LEU A 306 3.25 -8.35 -27.19
N VAL A 307 2.14 -8.58 -26.50
CA VAL A 307 1.78 -8.00 -25.21
C VAL A 307 1.40 -9.13 -24.27
N LEU A 308 2.14 -9.30 -23.19
CA LEU A 308 1.76 -10.16 -22.07
C LEU A 308 1.28 -9.26 -20.94
N ALA A 309 0.12 -9.55 -20.37
CA ALA A 309 -0.49 -8.66 -19.39
C ALA A 309 -1.03 -9.44 -18.19
N THR A 310 -0.92 -8.83 -17.01
CA THR A 310 -1.48 -9.33 -15.76
C THR A 310 -2.28 -8.24 -15.07
N TRP A 311 -3.35 -8.64 -14.40
CA TRP A 311 -4.13 -7.79 -13.49
C TRP A 311 -4.21 -8.52 -12.15
N ASP A 312 -3.74 -7.88 -11.10
CA ASP A 312 -3.85 -8.40 -9.73
C ASP A 312 -5.30 -8.34 -9.25
N GLY A 313 -5.63 -9.18 -8.28
CA GLY A 313 -6.98 -9.28 -7.72
C GLY A 313 -7.01 -9.58 -6.23
N PRO A 314 -8.18 -9.87 -5.65
CA PRO A 314 -8.34 -9.95 -4.20
C PRO A 314 -7.69 -11.23 -3.67
N GLY A 315 -6.83 -11.10 -2.65
CA GLY A 315 -6.12 -12.21 -2.00
C GLY A 315 -4.66 -11.86 -1.69
N GLY A 316 -4.06 -12.49 -0.68
CA GLY A 316 -2.73 -12.13 -0.20
C GLY A 316 -2.66 -10.66 0.24
N THR A 317 -1.81 -9.85 -0.41
CA THR A 317 -1.75 -8.38 -0.27
C THR A 317 -2.39 -7.62 -1.45
N GLY A 318 -2.95 -8.33 -2.44
CA GLY A 318 -3.60 -7.74 -3.61
C GLY A 318 -4.97 -7.14 -3.30
N LYS A 319 -5.26 -5.99 -3.90
CA LYS A 319 -6.59 -5.35 -3.90
C LYS A 319 -7.09 -5.24 -5.35
N GLY A 320 -8.40 -5.28 -5.55
CA GLY A 320 -9.00 -5.05 -6.86
C GLY A 320 -9.28 -6.33 -7.64
N GLY A 321 -9.02 -6.29 -8.95
CA GLY A 321 -9.32 -7.34 -9.93
C GLY A 321 -10.13 -6.77 -11.10
N VAL A 322 -10.20 -7.51 -12.21
CA VAL A 322 -10.98 -7.08 -13.37
C VAL A 322 -11.79 -8.22 -13.99
N GLY A 323 -12.85 -7.86 -14.71
CA GLY A 323 -13.53 -8.75 -15.64
C GLY A 323 -12.75 -8.90 -16.94
N ILE A 324 -13.07 -9.95 -17.69
CA ILE A 324 -12.50 -10.21 -19.02
C ILE A 324 -12.93 -9.09 -20.00
N ASP A 325 -14.08 -8.46 -19.78
CA ASP A 325 -14.54 -7.29 -20.52
C ASP A 325 -13.56 -6.11 -20.42
N LYS A 326 -13.03 -5.85 -19.22
CA LYS A 326 -12.07 -4.79 -18.94
C LYS A 326 -10.66 -5.15 -19.44
N GLU A 327 -10.21 -6.38 -19.22
CA GLU A 327 -8.96 -6.90 -19.82
C GLU A 327 -8.92 -6.68 -21.33
N ALA A 328 -9.99 -7.07 -22.03
CA ALA A 328 -10.12 -6.88 -23.47
C ALA A 328 -10.13 -5.40 -23.87
N ALA A 329 -10.84 -4.56 -23.11
CA ALA A 329 -10.90 -3.12 -23.37
C ALA A 329 -9.53 -2.44 -23.21
N ASP A 330 -8.75 -2.85 -22.20
CA ASP A 330 -7.40 -2.35 -21.94
C ASP A 330 -6.46 -2.71 -23.10
N LEU A 331 -6.45 -3.98 -23.51
CA LEU A 331 -5.62 -4.45 -24.63
C LEU A 331 -6.02 -3.79 -25.95
N ALA A 332 -7.32 -3.67 -26.24
CA ALA A 332 -7.80 -2.99 -27.44
C ALA A 332 -7.40 -1.50 -27.45
N ALA A 333 -7.48 -0.81 -26.30
CA ALA A 333 -7.04 0.58 -26.16
C ALA A 333 -5.52 0.75 -26.35
N MET A 334 -4.73 -0.28 -26.04
CA MET A 334 -3.30 -0.35 -26.34
C MET A 334 -2.98 -0.62 -27.83
N GLY A 335 -4.00 -0.83 -28.67
CA GLY A 335 -3.86 -1.15 -30.08
C GLY A 335 -3.59 -2.63 -30.37
N VAL A 336 -3.81 -3.53 -29.40
CA VAL A 336 -3.76 -4.97 -29.62
C VAL A 336 -4.85 -5.37 -30.61
N GLN A 337 -4.50 -6.16 -31.62
CA GLN A 337 -5.42 -6.55 -32.70
C GLN A 337 -6.11 -7.88 -32.40
N THR A 338 -5.39 -8.83 -31.82
CA THR A 338 -5.92 -10.12 -31.37
C THR A 338 -5.42 -10.39 -29.97
N ALA A 339 -6.29 -10.83 -29.06
CA ALA A 339 -5.88 -11.23 -27.71
C ALA A 339 -6.70 -12.42 -27.22
N VAL A 340 -6.09 -13.22 -26.36
CA VAL A 340 -6.69 -14.34 -25.65
C VAL A 340 -6.49 -14.20 -24.16
N ASN A 341 -7.47 -14.67 -23.39
CA ASN A 341 -7.34 -14.81 -21.94
C ASN A 341 -6.55 -16.09 -21.62
N LEU A 342 -5.64 -16.03 -20.65
CA LEU A 342 -4.88 -17.16 -20.09
C LEU A 342 -5.41 -17.55 -18.70
N ASP A 343 -4.75 -18.47 -17.99
CA ASP A 343 -5.21 -18.82 -16.64
C ASP A 343 -5.04 -17.65 -15.68
N GLY A 344 -6.05 -17.45 -14.83
CA GLY A 344 -6.15 -16.34 -13.90
C GLY A 344 -6.10 -16.78 -12.44
N GLY A 345 -6.68 -15.97 -11.55
CA GLY A 345 -6.68 -16.28 -10.11
C GLY A 345 -5.26 -16.33 -9.54
N GLY A 346 -5.01 -17.25 -8.61
CA GLY A 346 -3.69 -17.36 -7.99
C GLY A 346 -2.55 -17.78 -8.92
N SER A 347 -2.85 -18.20 -10.16
CA SER A 347 -1.84 -18.46 -11.20
C SER A 347 -1.27 -17.16 -11.77
N THR A 348 -2.02 -16.05 -11.72
CA THR A 348 -1.62 -14.75 -12.30
C THR A 348 -0.29 -14.27 -11.74
N THR A 349 0.75 -14.36 -12.58
CA THR A 349 2.11 -14.01 -12.21
C THR A 349 2.84 -13.36 -13.40
N MET A 350 3.49 -12.23 -13.15
CA MET A 350 4.40 -11.54 -14.06
C MET A 350 5.80 -11.57 -13.46
N VAL A 351 6.78 -12.04 -14.22
CA VAL A 351 8.20 -11.97 -13.83
C VAL A 351 8.98 -11.14 -14.84
N ALA A 352 9.92 -10.33 -14.36
CA ALA A 352 10.88 -9.63 -15.20
C ALA A 352 12.16 -9.32 -14.41
N ARG A 353 13.28 -9.29 -15.12
CA ARG A 353 14.54 -8.74 -14.58
C ARG A 353 14.54 -7.22 -14.70
N ALA A 354 15.20 -6.53 -13.78
CA ALA A 354 15.51 -5.12 -14.01
C ALA A 354 16.61 -5.00 -15.09
N LEU A 355 16.67 -3.84 -15.79
CA LEU A 355 17.72 -3.60 -16.77
C LEU A 355 19.10 -3.70 -16.13
N GLY A 356 19.97 -4.56 -16.67
CA GLY A 356 21.31 -4.78 -16.12
C GLY A 356 21.38 -5.78 -14.98
N GLU A 357 20.29 -6.52 -14.70
CA GLU A 357 20.28 -7.64 -13.76
C GLU A 357 20.19 -8.98 -14.50
N ASP A 358 20.60 -10.08 -13.84
CA ASP A 358 20.63 -11.43 -14.41
C ASP A 358 19.37 -12.25 -14.13
N GLN A 359 18.64 -11.94 -13.06
CA GLN A 359 17.54 -12.77 -12.56
C GLN A 359 16.20 -12.05 -12.73
N ALA A 360 15.21 -12.79 -13.21
CA ALA A 360 13.82 -12.35 -13.22
C ALA A 360 13.23 -12.47 -11.80
N SER A 361 12.47 -11.45 -11.42
CA SER A 361 11.76 -11.37 -10.13
C SER A 361 10.27 -11.12 -10.39
N VAL A 362 9.42 -11.52 -9.44
CA VAL A 362 7.98 -11.24 -9.51
C VAL A 362 7.74 -9.73 -9.52
N ARG A 363 6.90 -9.26 -10.45
CA ARG A 363 6.58 -7.83 -10.67
C ARG A 363 5.13 -7.47 -10.36
N ASN A 364 4.29 -8.44 -10.03
CA ASN A 364 2.91 -8.26 -9.61
C ASN A 364 2.69 -8.81 -8.19
N VAL A 365 1.45 -8.83 -7.71
CA VAL A 365 1.08 -9.37 -6.39
C VAL A 365 0.23 -10.64 -6.55
N PRO A 366 0.83 -11.84 -6.46
CA PRO A 366 0.09 -13.10 -6.54
C PRO A 366 -1.01 -13.22 -5.47
N SER A 367 -2.23 -13.56 -5.88
CA SER A 367 -3.40 -13.54 -4.98
C SER A 367 -3.43 -14.66 -3.94
N ASP A 368 -2.63 -15.71 -4.11
CA ASP A 368 -2.51 -16.81 -3.12
C ASP A 368 -1.56 -16.44 -1.95
N GLY A 369 -1.01 -15.22 -1.93
CA GLY A 369 -0.01 -14.75 -0.96
C GLY A 369 1.43 -15.08 -1.35
N GLY A 370 1.61 -15.81 -2.46
CA GLY A 370 2.87 -16.16 -3.10
C GLY A 370 2.59 -16.79 -4.46
N GLU A 371 3.63 -17.06 -5.24
CA GLU A 371 3.49 -17.71 -6.55
C GLU A 371 2.84 -19.10 -6.41
N ARG A 372 1.85 -19.38 -7.26
CA ARG A 372 1.27 -20.72 -7.38
C ARG A 372 2.22 -21.67 -8.11
N SER A 373 2.01 -22.96 -7.88
CA SER A 373 2.65 -24.04 -8.63
C SER A 373 1.93 -24.25 -9.97
N ASP A 374 2.33 -23.51 -11.00
CA ASP A 374 1.78 -23.61 -12.35
C ASP A 374 2.60 -24.58 -13.23
N PRO A 375 1.98 -25.29 -14.19
CA PRO A 375 2.73 -26.22 -15.05
C PRO A 375 3.65 -25.52 -16.04
N ASN A 376 3.14 -24.45 -16.64
CA ASN A 376 3.76 -23.78 -17.77
C ASN A 376 3.57 -22.25 -17.74
N GLY A 377 4.27 -21.57 -18.64
CA GLY A 377 4.21 -20.13 -18.82
C GLY A 377 4.78 -19.68 -20.16
N VAL A 378 4.68 -18.39 -20.45
CA VAL A 378 5.25 -17.78 -21.66
C VAL A 378 6.51 -17.01 -21.26
N GLY A 379 7.65 -17.44 -21.78
CA GLY A 379 8.96 -16.85 -21.52
C GLY A 379 9.41 -15.93 -22.64
N VAL A 380 10.05 -14.82 -22.28
CA VAL A 380 10.73 -13.90 -23.19
C VAL A 380 12.23 -13.99 -22.95
N PHE A 381 12.99 -14.16 -24.03
CA PHE A 381 14.43 -14.41 -24.01
C PHE A 381 15.17 -13.34 -24.80
N VAL A 382 16.37 -13.00 -24.34
CA VAL A 382 17.29 -12.11 -25.05
C VAL A 382 18.55 -12.91 -25.38
N ALA A 383 18.89 -12.96 -26.66
CA ALA A 383 20.12 -13.58 -27.13
C ALA A 383 21.34 -12.90 -26.48
N LYS A 384 22.32 -13.70 -26.09
CA LYS A 384 23.57 -13.21 -25.51
C LYS A 384 24.21 -12.16 -26.43
N GLY A 385 24.54 -10.99 -25.91
CA GLY A 385 25.24 -9.95 -26.67
C GLY A 385 26.75 -10.19 -26.72
N ASP A 386 27.50 -9.16 -27.10
CA ASP A 386 28.95 -9.25 -27.27
C ASP A 386 29.74 -9.27 -25.95
N GLY A 387 29.07 -9.11 -24.81
CA GLY A 387 29.66 -9.08 -23.48
C GLY A 387 30.59 -7.88 -23.24
N LYS A 388 30.56 -6.86 -24.12
CA LYS A 388 31.35 -5.64 -23.98
C LYS A 388 30.47 -4.53 -23.44
N LEU A 389 31.07 -3.61 -22.69
CA LEU A 389 30.35 -2.45 -22.18
C LEU A 389 29.94 -1.51 -23.34
N HIS A 390 28.64 -1.45 -23.64
CA HIS A 390 28.05 -0.53 -24.61
C HIS A 390 27.34 0.64 -23.94
N GLN A 391 26.72 0.41 -22.78
CA GLN A 391 26.07 1.46 -22.01
C GLN A 391 26.35 1.27 -20.52
N LEU A 392 26.63 2.39 -19.84
CA LEU A 392 26.73 2.45 -18.40
C LEU A 392 25.38 2.91 -17.83
N LEU A 393 24.98 2.33 -16.71
CA LEU A 393 23.81 2.71 -15.92
C LEU A 393 24.29 3.19 -14.55
N VAL A 394 23.65 4.23 -13.99
CA VAL A 394 23.89 4.67 -12.61
C VAL A 394 22.55 4.66 -11.90
N LYS A 395 22.47 3.93 -10.79
CA LYS A 395 21.24 3.79 -9.99
C LYS A 395 21.57 3.87 -8.49
N PRO A 396 20.59 4.19 -7.62
CA PRO A 396 20.79 4.04 -6.18
C PRO A 396 21.17 2.60 -5.83
N ALA A 397 22.06 2.44 -4.85
CA ALA A 397 22.33 1.13 -4.26
C ALA A 397 21.04 0.56 -3.61
N PRO A 398 20.97 -0.76 -3.37
CA PRO A 398 19.89 -1.35 -2.58
C PRO A 398 19.64 -0.56 -1.29
N GLY A 399 18.36 -0.22 -1.03
CA GLY A 399 17.93 0.58 0.12
C GLY A 399 18.18 2.09 0.03
N ALA A 400 18.79 2.60 -1.05
CA ALA A 400 19.14 4.02 -1.20
C ALA A 400 18.12 4.84 -2.03
N ALA A 401 17.12 4.19 -2.63
CA ALA A 401 16.05 4.86 -3.36
C ALA A 401 15.04 5.49 -2.40
N SER A 402 14.56 6.69 -2.73
CA SER A 402 13.43 7.32 -2.04
C SER A 402 12.11 6.61 -2.40
N ALA A 403 11.06 6.83 -1.60
CA ALA A 403 9.76 6.19 -1.79
C ALA A 403 9.11 6.51 -3.17
N ASP A 404 9.46 7.66 -3.75
CA ASP A 404 9.05 8.10 -5.09
C ASP A 404 9.91 7.54 -6.24
N GLY A 405 10.86 6.65 -5.94
CA GLY A 405 11.82 6.08 -6.90
C GLY A 405 13.00 7.01 -7.24
N GLY A 406 13.02 8.23 -6.69
CA GLY A 406 14.09 9.21 -6.89
C GLY A 406 15.33 8.94 -6.02
N VAL A 407 16.32 9.82 -6.15
CA VAL A 407 17.50 9.86 -5.26
C VAL A 407 17.52 11.21 -4.55
N LYS A 408 17.14 11.22 -3.26
CA LYS A 408 17.15 12.41 -2.39
C LYS A 408 18.21 12.27 -1.31
N VAL A 409 18.83 13.37 -0.89
CA VAL A 409 19.84 13.40 0.20
C VAL A 409 19.65 14.64 1.08
N PHE A 410 19.90 14.48 2.38
CA PHE A 410 19.92 15.59 3.33
C PHE A 410 21.27 16.34 3.31
N PRO A 411 21.30 17.64 3.63
CA PRO A 411 22.55 18.40 3.73
C PRO A 411 23.55 17.75 4.70
N GLY A 412 24.79 17.55 4.26
CA GLY A 412 25.85 16.95 5.08
C GLY A 412 25.82 15.42 5.19
N LEU A 413 24.81 14.74 4.62
CA LEU A 413 24.67 13.28 4.65
C LEU A 413 25.14 12.62 3.35
N HIS A 414 25.11 11.29 3.31
CA HIS A 414 25.61 10.49 2.20
C HIS A 414 24.53 9.71 1.45
N ARG A 415 24.81 9.42 0.18
CA ARG A 415 24.06 8.43 -0.61
C ARG A 415 25.00 7.55 -1.41
N THR A 416 24.68 6.26 -1.47
CA THR A 416 25.45 5.30 -2.25
C THR A 416 24.78 5.05 -3.59
N LEU A 417 25.54 5.26 -4.67
CA LEU A 417 25.17 4.96 -6.04
C LEU A 417 26.04 3.81 -6.56
N VAL A 418 25.46 2.98 -7.42
CA VAL A 418 26.16 1.90 -8.12
C VAL A 418 26.19 2.17 -9.61
N ALA A 419 27.24 1.69 -10.27
CA ALA A 419 27.38 1.74 -11.72
C ALA A 419 27.34 0.32 -12.27
N GLU A 420 26.45 0.08 -13.22
CA GLU A 420 26.25 -1.22 -13.89
C GLU A 420 26.48 -1.06 -15.39
N GLY A 421 26.89 -2.14 -16.03
CA GLY A 421 27.16 -2.17 -17.47
C GLY A 421 26.15 -3.03 -18.20
N ILE A 422 25.79 -2.62 -19.41
CA ILE A 422 25.05 -3.47 -20.34
C ILE A 422 25.72 -3.48 -21.72
N ASP A 423 25.55 -4.58 -22.44
CA ASP A 423 26.08 -4.77 -23.80
C ASP A 423 25.13 -4.30 -24.90
N ASN A 424 25.47 -4.61 -26.17
CA ASN A 424 24.68 -4.23 -27.33
C ASN A 424 23.29 -4.89 -27.39
N HIS A 425 23.07 -5.97 -26.64
CA HIS A 425 21.75 -6.60 -26.46
C HIS A 425 21.15 -6.25 -25.10
N GLN A 426 21.70 -5.27 -24.40
CA GLN A 426 21.25 -4.83 -23.09
C GLN A 426 21.25 -5.94 -22.03
N THR A 427 22.13 -6.92 -22.19
CA THR A 427 22.41 -7.93 -21.17
C THR A 427 23.51 -7.44 -20.23
N PRO A 428 23.51 -7.85 -18.95
CA PRO A 428 24.44 -7.33 -17.95
C PRO A 428 25.90 -7.64 -18.30
N VAL A 429 26.76 -6.65 -18.05
CA VAL A 429 28.21 -6.74 -18.16
C VAL A 429 28.82 -6.38 -16.82
N THR A 430 29.66 -7.26 -16.29
CA THR A 430 30.39 -6.99 -15.04
C THR A 430 31.29 -5.77 -15.21
N VAL A 431 31.04 -4.73 -14.40
CA VAL A 431 31.89 -3.54 -14.30
C VAL A 431 32.74 -3.67 -13.04
N ASP A 432 34.07 -3.63 -13.17
CA ASP A 432 34.95 -3.54 -12.00
C ASP A 432 34.70 -2.19 -11.30
N PRO A 433 34.24 -2.16 -10.04
CA PRO A 433 33.97 -0.91 -9.32
C PRO A 433 35.20 0.02 -9.25
N LYS A 434 36.42 -0.52 -9.30
CA LYS A 434 37.67 0.27 -9.30
C LYS A 434 37.93 0.99 -10.63
N SER A 435 37.32 0.52 -11.71
CA SER A 435 37.43 1.14 -13.04
C SER A 435 36.49 2.33 -13.24
N VAL A 436 35.55 2.54 -12.32
CA VAL A 436 34.54 3.60 -12.42
C VAL A 436 35.12 4.94 -11.96
N HIS A 437 35.19 5.89 -12.89
CA HIS A 437 35.52 7.28 -12.60
C HIS A 437 34.25 8.04 -12.23
N TRP A 438 34.14 8.43 -10.96
CA TRP A 438 33.02 9.21 -10.44
C TRP A 438 33.35 10.71 -10.42
N ALA A 439 32.39 11.53 -10.80
CA ALA A 439 32.43 12.98 -10.65
C ALA A 439 31.07 13.50 -10.18
N ALA A 440 31.06 14.58 -9.40
CA ALA A 440 29.82 15.22 -8.98
C ALA A 440 29.95 16.75 -9.10
N THR A 441 28.89 17.40 -9.57
CA THR A 441 28.76 18.86 -9.52
C THR A 441 28.03 19.24 -8.23
N GLY A 442 28.59 20.15 -7.44
CA GLY A 442 27.97 20.64 -6.20
C GLY A 442 28.16 19.73 -4.97
N ALA A 443 28.87 18.61 -5.11
CA ALA A 443 29.12 17.65 -4.03
C ALA A 443 30.45 16.90 -4.25
N SER A 444 30.85 16.08 -3.28
CA SER A 444 31.99 15.16 -3.44
C SER A 444 31.49 13.73 -3.61
N ILE A 445 32.20 12.92 -4.41
CA ILE A 445 31.86 11.51 -4.60
C ILE A 445 33.12 10.67 -4.67
N LYS A 446 33.12 9.52 -3.98
CA LYS A 446 34.24 8.56 -4.01
C LYS A 446 33.69 7.14 -4.02
N GLY A 447 34.02 6.37 -5.06
CA GLY A 447 33.59 4.97 -5.18
C GLY A 447 32.07 4.79 -5.09
N GLY A 448 31.29 5.69 -5.72
CA GLY A 448 29.83 5.68 -5.67
C GLY A 448 29.22 6.31 -4.42
N ALA A 449 30.00 6.55 -3.36
CA ALA A 449 29.53 7.24 -2.16
C ALA A 449 29.54 8.77 -2.37
N LEU A 450 28.36 9.33 -2.62
CA LEU A 450 28.12 10.76 -2.66
C LEU A 450 28.07 11.32 -1.23
N ALA A 451 28.75 12.43 -0.99
CA ALA A 451 28.63 13.23 0.23
C ALA A 451 28.10 14.61 -0.13
N ALA A 452 26.88 14.92 0.32
CA ALA A 452 26.26 16.23 0.12
C ALA A 452 26.96 17.28 1.01
N PRO A 453 27.20 18.51 0.51
CA PRO A 453 27.74 19.57 1.35
C PRO A 453 26.73 19.96 2.44
N ALA A 454 27.22 20.40 3.60
CA ALA A 454 26.37 20.91 4.69
C ALA A 454 25.59 22.19 4.30
N LYS A 455 26.02 22.90 3.24
CA LYS A 455 25.37 24.09 2.69
C LYS A 455 25.32 23.98 1.17
N PRO A 456 24.36 23.21 0.61
CA PRO A 456 24.24 23.00 -0.83
C PRO A 456 23.95 24.31 -1.57
N ARG A 457 24.41 24.38 -2.83
CA ARG A 457 24.17 25.52 -3.73
C ARG A 457 23.68 24.98 -5.07
N GLY A 458 22.38 24.75 -5.17
CA GLY A 458 21.75 24.19 -6.36
C GLY A 458 21.80 22.65 -6.43
N PRO A 459 21.32 22.08 -7.55
CA PRO A 459 21.12 20.64 -7.69
C PRO A 459 22.45 19.88 -7.80
N ILE A 460 22.45 18.63 -7.32
CA ILE A 460 23.60 17.71 -7.47
C ILE A 460 23.39 16.86 -8.72
N THR A 461 24.44 16.77 -9.54
CA THR A 461 24.49 15.80 -10.65
C THR A 461 25.72 14.93 -10.48
N VAL A 462 25.51 13.62 -10.41
CA VAL A 462 26.56 12.61 -10.36
C VAL A 462 26.78 12.06 -11.76
N LYS A 463 28.05 11.88 -12.13
CA LYS A 463 28.47 11.24 -13.38
C LYS A 463 29.35 10.05 -13.05
N ALA A 464 29.12 8.93 -13.73
CA ALA A 464 30.02 7.78 -13.75
C ALA A 464 30.57 7.59 -15.16
N GLN A 465 31.84 7.20 -15.25
CA GLN A 465 32.50 6.90 -16.51
C GLN A 465 33.35 5.64 -16.40
N VAL A 466 33.23 4.74 -17.37
CA VAL A 466 34.09 3.57 -17.55
C VAL A 466 34.52 3.52 -19.01
N GLY A 467 35.82 3.65 -19.27
CA GLY A 467 36.34 3.81 -20.63
C GLY A 467 35.69 4.99 -21.34
N GLY A 468 35.05 4.74 -22.49
CA GLY A 468 34.32 5.74 -23.26
C GLY A 468 32.87 5.98 -22.84
N GLN A 469 32.28 5.09 -22.03
CA GLN A 469 30.86 5.14 -21.67
C GLN A 469 30.62 6.01 -20.44
N LYS A 470 29.54 6.79 -20.46
CA LYS A 470 29.16 7.74 -19.42
C LYS A 470 27.70 7.59 -19.04
N ALA A 471 27.40 7.81 -17.77
CA ALA A 471 26.05 7.85 -17.24
C ALA A 471 25.92 9.01 -16.23
N GLU A 472 24.72 9.57 -16.10
CA GLU A 472 24.44 10.66 -15.19
C GLU A 472 23.20 10.35 -14.32
N GLN A 473 23.25 10.75 -13.05
CA GLN A 473 22.16 10.64 -12.09
C GLN A 473 21.97 11.99 -11.40
N LYS A 474 20.73 12.50 -11.38
CA LYS A 474 20.38 13.69 -10.60
C LYS A 474 20.10 13.28 -9.15
N VAL A 475 20.57 14.10 -8.21
CA VAL A 475 20.30 13.92 -6.78
C VAL A 475 19.69 15.20 -6.23
N THR A 476 18.47 15.07 -5.68
CA THR A 476 17.77 16.17 -5.04
C THR A 476 18.31 16.35 -3.63
N VAL A 477 18.62 17.59 -3.25
CA VAL A 477 19.04 17.91 -1.88
C VAL A 477 17.84 18.48 -1.14
N LEU A 478 17.49 17.85 -0.02
CA LEU A 478 16.38 18.25 0.85
C LEU A 478 16.81 19.35 1.83
N ASP A 479 15.86 19.83 2.64
CA ASP A 479 16.17 20.66 3.80
C ASP A 479 16.78 19.81 4.94
N PRO A 480 17.36 20.40 6.00
CA PRO A 480 17.96 19.63 7.10
C PRO A 480 17.00 18.61 7.71
N VAL A 481 17.55 17.48 8.17
CA VAL A 481 16.76 16.46 8.88
C VAL A 481 16.07 17.10 10.09
N ASN A 482 14.74 17.00 10.13
CA ASN A 482 13.91 17.48 11.23
C ASN A 482 13.50 16.31 12.13
N SER A 483 13.04 15.20 11.55
CA SER A 483 12.62 13.99 12.28
C SER A 483 13.14 12.70 11.65
N LEU A 484 13.12 11.62 12.44
CA LEU A 484 13.49 10.26 12.02
C LEU A 484 12.32 9.32 12.18
N GLU A 485 12.13 8.48 11.18
CA GLU A 485 11.10 7.44 11.13
C GLU A 485 11.78 6.08 10.96
N LEU A 486 11.36 5.12 11.77
CA LEU A 486 11.85 3.75 11.72
C LEU A 486 10.79 2.86 11.08
N SER A 487 11.20 1.86 10.30
CA SER A 487 10.25 0.89 9.73
C SER A 487 9.54 0.02 10.77
N SER A 488 9.94 0.11 12.04
CA SER A 488 9.19 -0.41 13.18
C SER A 488 9.33 0.52 14.38
N GLN A 489 8.26 0.66 15.17
CA GLN A 489 8.27 1.41 16.43
C GLN A 489 8.71 0.56 17.64
N ARG A 490 8.66 -0.76 17.50
CA ARG A 490 9.13 -1.75 18.48
C ARG A 490 9.62 -3.00 17.76
N LEU A 491 10.67 -3.63 18.25
CA LEU A 491 11.13 -4.91 17.75
C LEU A 491 11.00 -5.98 18.83
N SER A 492 10.37 -7.09 18.49
CA SER A 492 10.26 -8.24 19.38
C SER A 492 10.68 -9.49 18.63
N ILE A 493 11.76 -10.13 19.08
CA ILE A 493 12.37 -11.29 18.44
C ILE A 493 12.19 -12.49 19.36
N ALA A 494 11.63 -13.58 18.84
CA ALA A 494 11.26 -14.73 19.67
C ALA A 494 12.49 -15.45 20.24
N ASP A 495 13.51 -15.65 19.41
CA ASP A 495 14.64 -16.51 19.72
C ASP A 495 15.99 -15.80 19.42
N PRO A 496 17.04 -16.00 20.24
CA PRO A 496 18.33 -15.35 20.07
C PRO A 496 19.20 -16.08 19.04
N THR A 497 18.72 -16.18 17.80
CA THR A 497 19.44 -16.86 16.71
C THR A 497 19.74 -15.92 15.55
N PRO A 498 20.88 -16.08 14.85
CA PRO A 498 21.18 -15.27 13.66
C PRO A 498 20.17 -15.41 12.52
N ALA A 499 19.37 -16.49 12.50
CA ALA A 499 18.33 -16.69 11.51
C ALA A 499 17.13 -15.75 11.74
N ASP A 500 16.93 -15.28 12.96
CA ASP A 500 15.84 -14.36 13.36
C ASP A 500 16.26 -12.89 13.28
N ALA A 501 17.35 -12.58 12.57
CA ALA A 501 17.81 -11.21 12.39
C ALA A 501 16.79 -10.39 11.57
N VAL A 502 16.56 -9.14 12.00
CA VAL A 502 15.56 -8.25 11.38
C VAL A 502 16.23 -7.06 10.71
N ALA A 503 15.74 -6.69 9.52
CA ALA A 503 16.16 -5.46 8.85
C ALA A 503 15.29 -4.28 9.28
N LEU A 504 15.94 -3.19 9.69
CA LEU A 504 15.32 -1.92 10.07
C LEU A 504 15.73 -0.83 9.09
N SER A 505 14.77 -0.22 8.40
CA SER A 505 15.01 0.98 7.60
C SER A 505 14.93 2.22 8.49
N VAL A 506 15.76 3.22 8.20
CA VAL A 506 15.73 4.53 8.86
C VAL A 506 15.46 5.57 7.77
N THR A 507 14.37 6.31 7.90
CA THR A 507 13.97 7.38 6.98
C THR A 507 14.09 8.71 7.69
N GLY A 508 14.75 9.68 7.08
CA GLY A 508 14.73 11.07 7.54
C GLY A 508 13.57 11.82 6.89
N ARG A 509 13.08 12.85 7.59
CA ARG A 509 12.10 13.80 7.08
C ARG A 509 12.57 15.22 7.39
N ASP A 510 12.45 16.13 6.42
CA ASP A 510 12.67 17.56 6.66
C ASP A 510 11.42 18.25 7.25
N ASP A 511 11.49 19.56 7.46
CA ASP A 511 10.38 20.35 8.02
C ASP A 511 9.22 20.54 7.03
N GLN A 512 9.45 20.37 5.73
CA GLN A 512 8.43 20.39 4.69
C GLN A 512 7.80 19.01 4.44
N GLY A 513 8.28 17.96 5.11
CA GLY A 513 7.73 16.61 5.00
C GLY A 513 8.30 15.78 3.85
N TYR A 514 9.37 16.22 3.17
CA TYR A 514 10.08 15.42 2.18
C TYR A 514 10.90 14.34 2.87
N THR A 515 10.91 13.15 2.28
CA THR A 515 11.57 11.99 2.87
C THR A 515 12.75 11.46 2.06
N ALA A 516 13.75 10.91 2.76
CA ALA A 516 14.81 10.12 2.13
C ALA A 516 15.37 9.06 3.10
N PRO A 517 15.76 7.87 2.61
CA PRO A 517 16.38 6.85 3.46
C PRO A 517 17.70 7.37 4.03
N ILE A 518 18.07 7.09 5.28
CA ILE A 518 19.37 7.51 5.84
C ILE A 518 20.39 6.39 5.61
N ASP A 519 21.54 6.72 5.00
CA ASP A 519 22.63 5.75 4.83
C ASP A 519 23.15 5.37 6.23
N PRO A 520 23.27 4.07 6.57
CA PRO A 520 23.72 3.64 7.89
C PRO A 520 25.05 4.25 8.35
N ARG A 521 25.92 4.69 7.42
CA ARG A 521 27.18 5.38 7.77
C ARG A 521 27.00 6.73 8.45
N ASP A 522 25.84 7.35 8.27
CA ASP A 522 25.49 8.65 8.85
C ASP A 522 24.89 8.52 10.25
N LEU A 523 24.59 7.29 10.69
CA LEU A 523 23.92 7.00 11.95
C LEU A 523 24.92 6.84 13.10
N SER A 524 24.59 7.43 14.24
CA SER A 524 25.16 7.07 15.53
C SER A 524 24.16 6.17 16.26
N LEU A 525 24.61 4.99 16.68
CA LEU A 525 23.80 3.99 17.36
C LEU A 525 24.28 3.82 18.80
N ASP A 526 23.34 3.81 19.76
CA ASP A 526 23.59 3.51 21.17
C ASP A 526 22.62 2.42 21.65
N TYR A 527 23.17 1.29 22.13
CA TYR A 527 22.43 0.10 22.52
C TYR A 527 23.29 -0.86 23.35
N ASP A 528 22.67 -1.86 23.98
CA ASP A 528 23.39 -2.93 24.68
C ASP A 528 23.92 -4.00 23.70
N HIS A 529 25.23 -3.96 23.45
CA HIS A 529 25.95 -4.90 22.57
C HIS A 529 25.96 -6.35 23.06
N SER A 530 25.53 -6.64 24.29
CA SER A 530 25.36 -8.02 24.79
C SER A 530 24.00 -8.63 24.39
N VAL A 531 23.05 -7.78 23.98
CA VAL A 531 21.67 -8.16 23.64
C VAL A 531 21.51 -8.31 22.12
N VAL A 532 22.04 -7.36 21.34
CA VAL A 532 22.00 -7.37 19.87
C VAL A 532 23.35 -6.99 19.27
N ASP A 533 23.62 -7.46 18.06
CA ASP A 533 24.63 -6.91 17.15
C ASP A 533 23.94 -6.23 15.97
N ILE A 534 24.32 -4.99 15.66
CA ILE A 534 23.71 -4.19 14.59
C ILE A 534 24.74 -3.83 13.55
N GLN A 535 24.54 -4.29 12.32
CA GLN A 535 25.43 -4.08 11.19
C GLN A 535 24.69 -3.48 9.99
N PRO A 536 25.32 -2.63 9.18
CA PRO A 536 24.72 -2.15 7.94
C PRO A 536 24.60 -3.28 6.91
N ALA A 537 23.45 -3.38 6.25
CA ALA A 537 23.19 -4.30 5.15
C ALA A 537 22.18 -3.68 4.17
N ASP A 538 22.55 -3.58 2.88
CA ASP A 538 21.67 -3.09 1.81
C ASP A 538 20.95 -1.76 2.14
N GLY A 539 21.70 -0.79 2.66
CA GLY A 539 21.18 0.53 3.06
C GLY A 539 20.32 0.53 4.33
N LYS A 540 20.18 -0.62 5.02
CA LYS A 540 19.40 -0.80 6.24
C LYS A 540 20.29 -1.22 7.41
N LEU A 541 19.70 -1.27 8.61
CA LEU A 541 20.32 -1.86 9.79
C LEU A 541 19.86 -3.32 9.95
N LYS A 542 20.79 -4.27 9.92
CA LYS A 542 20.53 -5.67 10.26
C LYS A 542 20.76 -5.87 11.75
N ILE A 543 19.68 -6.11 12.49
CA ILE A 543 19.68 -6.33 13.94
C ILE A 543 19.70 -7.84 14.19
N THR A 544 20.83 -8.35 14.68
CA THR A 544 21.04 -9.77 14.99
C THR A 544 20.86 -10.00 16.50
N PRO A 545 19.92 -10.83 16.93
CA PRO A 545 19.71 -11.10 18.35
C PRO A 545 20.83 -11.98 18.92
N LEU A 546 21.30 -11.69 20.14
CA LEU A 546 22.39 -12.42 20.80
C LEU A 546 21.95 -13.14 22.08
N THR A 547 21.14 -12.48 22.91
CA THR A 547 20.75 -12.99 24.24
C THR A 547 19.30 -12.63 24.56
N ASN A 548 18.59 -13.49 25.30
CA ASN A 548 17.27 -13.20 25.84
C ASN A 548 17.33 -12.05 26.86
N ALA A 549 16.99 -10.84 26.42
CA ALA A 549 16.99 -9.61 27.21
C ALA A 549 16.25 -8.49 26.43
N GLY A 550 16.04 -7.35 27.09
CA GLY A 550 15.56 -6.12 26.45
C GLY A 550 16.67 -5.07 26.33
N THR A 551 16.63 -4.27 25.27
CA THR A 551 17.49 -3.08 25.09
C THR A 551 16.70 -1.96 24.42
N ILE A 552 17.15 -0.72 24.57
CA ILE A 552 16.64 0.42 23.79
C ILE A 552 17.74 0.82 22.81
N LEU A 553 17.47 0.72 21.52
CA LEU A 553 18.33 1.27 20.47
C LEU A 553 18.00 2.75 20.30
N THR A 554 18.96 3.63 20.55
CA THR A 554 18.86 5.06 20.17
C THR A 554 19.57 5.27 18.84
N VAL A 555 18.83 5.71 17.82
CA VAL A 555 19.34 6.04 16.48
C VAL A 555 19.40 7.55 16.35
N SER A 556 20.58 8.11 16.05
CA SER A 556 20.78 9.56 15.94
C SER A 556 21.45 9.97 14.63
N VAL A 557 20.99 11.07 14.04
CA VAL A 557 21.63 11.75 12.88
C VAL A 557 21.21 13.22 12.84
N GLY A 558 22.11 14.11 12.42
CA GLY A 558 21.76 15.53 12.20
C GLY A 558 21.32 16.32 13.44
N GLY A 559 21.56 15.80 14.66
CA GLY A 559 21.08 16.40 15.91
C GLY A 559 19.70 15.89 16.37
N THR A 560 19.07 15.03 15.57
CA THR A 560 17.79 14.38 15.89
C THR A 560 18.03 12.93 16.31
N SER A 561 17.16 12.40 17.18
CA SER A 561 17.23 11.01 17.63
C SER A 561 15.85 10.36 17.76
N VAL A 562 15.77 9.07 17.49
CA VAL A 562 14.58 8.22 17.71
C VAL A 562 14.99 6.96 18.50
N LYS A 563 14.08 6.44 19.33
CA LYS A 563 14.33 5.26 20.17
C LYS A 563 13.48 4.08 19.71
N LEU A 564 14.10 2.92 19.63
CA LEU A 564 13.47 1.64 19.32
C LEU A 564 13.64 0.68 20.51
N PRO A 565 12.57 0.35 21.24
CA PRO A 565 12.58 -0.76 22.19
C PRO A 565 12.75 -2.09 21.44
N ILE A 566 13.71 -2.90 21.87
CA ILE A 566 13.99 -4.23 21.33
C ILE A 566 13.89 -5.25 22.47
N THR A 567 13.10 -6.29 22.29
CA THR A 567 12.98 -7.40 23.26
C THR A 567 13.27 -8.72 22.58
N ILE A 568 14.18 -9.52 23.15
CA ILE A 568 14.54 -10.86 22.67
C ILE A 568 14.13 -11.89 23.71
N GLY A 569 13.54 -12.97 23.26
CA GLY A 569 13.05 -14.01 24.14
C GLY A 569 11.61 -13.75 24.60
N VAL A 570 10.92 -14.84 24.89
CA VAL A 570 9.52 -14.87 25.29
C VAL A 570 9.34 -15.67 26.57
N GLN A 571 8.32 -15.32 27.34
CA GLN A 571 7.75 -16.14 28.39
C GLN A 571 6.48 -16.80 27.85
N THR A 572 6.40 -18.12 27.94
CA THR A 572 5.19 -18.85 27.58
C THR A 572 4.19 -18.80 28.72
N GLU A 573 3.00 -18.26 28.45
CA GLU A 573 1.88 -18.27 29.36
C GLU A 573 0.73 -19.12 28.80
N THR A 574 0.06 -19.88 29.66
CA THR A 574 -1.16 -20.60 29.27
C THR A 574 -2.33 -19.63 29.24
N ALA A 575 -2.92 -19.41 28.07
CA ALA A 575 -4.09 -18.55 27.90
C ALA A 575 -5.40 -19.29 28.22
N TYR A 576 -5.48 -20.59 27.89
CA TYR A 576 -6.65 -21.43 28.15
C TYR A 576 -6.29 -22.92 28.06
N ASP A 577 -6.84 -23.74 28.95
CA ASP A 577 -6.43 -25.13 29.19
C ASP A 577 -7.54 -26.18 28.93
N PHE A 578 -8.66 -25.77 28.32
CA PHE A 578 -9.79 -26.65 27.99
C PHE A 578 -10.36 -27.46 29.18
N ASN A 579 -10.14 -27.02 30.42
CA ASN A 579 -10.62 -27.71 31.64
C ASN A 579 -12.02 -27.26 32.09
N ASP A 580 -12.70 -26.40 31.34
CA ASP A 580 -14.06 -25.93 31.63
C ASP A 580 -15.14 -26.70 30.83
N ASP A 581 -16.37 -26.19 30.79
CA ASP A 581 -17.43 -26.76 29.96
C ASP A 581 -17.18 -26.46 28.47
N VAL A 582 -16.26 -27.23 27.87
CA VAL A 582 -15.80 -27.08 26.49
C VAL A 582 -16.94 -27.19 25.48
N LEU A 583 -18.00 -27.96 25.78
CA LEU A 583 -19.15 -28.15 24.89
C LEU A 583 -20.10 -26.95 24.93
N ALA A 584 -20.14 -26.21 26.05
CA ALA A 584 -20.85 -24.94 26.14
C ALA A 584 -20.03 -23.76 25.57
N ARG A 585 -18.69 -23.82 25.60
CA ARG A 585 -17.82 -22.74 25.10
C ARG A 585 -17.62 -22.77 23.59
N TRP A 586 -17.52 -23.94 22.98
CA TRP A 586 -17.09 -24.09 21.59
C TRP A 586 -18.19 -24.68 20.70
N HIS A 587 -18.32 -24.12 19.50
CA HIS A 587 -19.22 -24.59 18.45
C HIS A 587 -18.45 -24.98 17.19
N ASN A 588 -19.07 -25.83 16.38
CA ASN A 588 -18.53 -26.27 15.11
C ASN A 588 -18.47 -25.11 14.09
N ASN A 589 -17.31 -24.88 13.49
CA ASN A 589 -17.15 -23.98 12.33
C ASN A 589 -16.53 -24.71 11.11
N SER A 590 -16.63 -26.04 11.09
CA SER A 590 -16.12 -26.90 10.04
C SER A 590 -17.04 -26.86 8.79
N THR A 591 -16.54 -27.33 7.64
CA THR A 591 -17.30 -27.37 6.37
C THR A 591 -18.56 -28.26 6.41
N ALA A 592 -18.63 -29.16 7.38
CA ALA A 592 -19.70 -30.13 7.60
C ALA A 592 -19.83 -30.41 9.11
N ALA A 593 -20.83 -31.21 9.49
CA ALA A 593 -21.03 -31.59 10.88
C ALA A 593 -19.86 -32.42 11.42
N THR A 594 -19.50 -32.16 12.67
CA THR A 594 -18.48 -32.86 13.44
C THR A 594 -19.09 -33.30 14.77
N THR A 595 -18.45 -34.26 15.45
CA THR A 595 -18.87 -34.71 16.79
C THR A 595 -17.90 -34.18 17.83
N PHE A 596 -18.40 -33.34 18.74
CA PHE A 596 -17.60 -32.81 19.85
C PHE A 596 -17.85 -33.64 21.11
N SER A 597 -16.79 -33.94 21.85
CA SER A 597 -16.88 -34.61 23.15
C SER A 597 -15.80 -34.10 24.09
N ALA A 598 -16.09 -34.10 25.39
CA ALA A 598 -15.07 -33.87 26.41
C ALA A 598 -14.15 -35.09 26.49
N ASP A 599 -12.84 -34.85 26.45
CA ASP A 599 -11.78 -35.83 26.58
C ASP A 599 -10.95 -35.48 27.84
N PRO A 600 -10.34 -36.45 28.55
CA PRO A 600 -9.49 -36.14 29.70
C PRO A 600 -8.36 -35.15 29.40
N ASP A 601 -7.93 -35.09 28.14
CA ASP A 601 -6.88 -34.20 27.66
C ASP A 601 -7.42 -32.90 27.00
N GLY A 602 -8.73 -32.62 27.04
CA GLY A 602 -9.34 -31.38 26.53
C GLY A 602 -10.57 -31.60 25.62
N LEU A 603 -10.62 -30.93 24.46
CA LEU A 603 -11.74 -31.04 23.51
C LEU A 603 -11.42 -32.01 22.37
N ARG A 604 -12.21 -33.09 22.25
CA ARG A 604 -12.13 -34.03 21.13
C ARG A 604 -13.13 -33.67 20.03
N ILE A 605 -12.65 -33.68 18.79
CA ILE A 605 -13.42 -33.41 17.57
C ILE A 605 -13.23 -34.58 16.60
N ASP A 606 -14.29 -35.35 16.35
CA ASP A 606 -14.31 -36.39 15.31
C ASP A 606 -15.03 -35.89 14.06
N PHE A 607 -14.45 -36.16 12.88
CA PHE A 607 -14.90 -35.60 11.62
C PHE A 607 -14.72 -36.55 10.43
N ASN A 608 -15.53 -36.36 9.38
CA ASN A 608 -15.42 -37.06 8.10
C ASN A 608 -14.45 -36.35 7.15
N ALA A 609 -14.14 -36.93 5.99
CA ALA A 609 -13.33 -36.28 4.95
C ALA A 609 -13.95 -34.94 4.52
N MET A 610 -13.24 -33.83 4.77
CA MET A 610 -13.73 -32.47 4.54
C MET A 610 -12.60 -31.44 4.46
N ARG A 611 -12.91 -30.25 3.92
CA ARG A 611 -11.94 -29.17 3.69
C ARG A 611 -11.49 -28.48 4.98
N ASN A 612 -12.40 -27.98 5.82
CA ASN A 612 -12.07 -27.24 7.03
C ASN A 612 -12.63 -27.96 8.26
N VAL A 613 -11.81 -28.12 9.31
CA VAL A 613 -12.21 -28.68 10.61
C VAL A 613 -11.81 -27.70 11.71
N GLY A 614 -12.72 -27.32 12.60
CA GLY A 614 -12.37 -26.35 13.64
C GLY A 614 -13.44 -26.07 14.70
N ILE A 615 -13.12 -25.08 15.53
CA ILE A 615 -13.94 -24.57 16.64
C ILE A 615 -14.11 -23.06 16.55
N SER A 616 -15.25 -22.54 17.00
CA SER A 616 -15.48 -21.11 17.23
C SER A 616 -16.10 -20.88 18.60
N ALA A 617 -15.72 -19.82 19.29
CA ALA A 617 -16.31 -19.44 20.57
C ALA A 617 -17.81 -19.17 20.40
N ALA A 618 -18.63 -19.64 21.34
CA ALA A 618 -20.09 -19.55 21.27
C ALA A 618 -20.64 -18.13 21.51
N SER A 619 -19.87 -17.26 22.15
CA SER A 619 -20.20 -15.84 22.34
C SER A 619 -18.94 -14.98 22.54
N ALA A 620 -19.07 -13.65 22.46
CA ALA A 620 -17.97 -12.73 22.72
C ALA A 620 -17.38 -12.89 24.14
N ALA A 621 -18.22 -13.19 25.14
CA ALA A 621 -17.81 -13.46 26.52
C ALA A 621 -17.04 -14.78 26.70
N GLN A 622 -17.14 -15.68 25.72
CA GLN A 622 -16.50 -16.99 25.73
C GLN A 622 -15.23 -17.07 24.88
N ARG A 623 -14.82 -15.98 24.24
CA ARG A 623 -13.51 -15.86 23.60
C ARG A 623 -12.41 -16.04 24.65
N VAL A 624 -11.26 -16.59 24.25
CA VAL A 624 -10.14 -16.82 25.17
C VAL A 624 -9.28 -15.56 25.22
N PRO A 625 -9.27 -14.80 26.32
CA PRO A 625 -8.38 -13.64 26.46
C PRO A 625 -6.92 -14.11 26.48
N VAL A 626 -6.05 -13.39 25.78
CA VAL A 626 -4.63 -13.70 25.73
C VAL A 626 -3.86 -12.66 26.55
N PRO A 627 -3.00 -13.08 27.50
CA PRO A 627 -2.29 -12.15 28.37
C PRO A 627 -1.20 -11.38 27.63
N GLY A 628 -0.98 -10.13 28.04
CA GLY A 628 0.11 -9.29 27.55
C GLY A 628 0.05 -8.95 26.05
N GLN A 629 1.22 -8.94 25.41
CA GLN A 629 1.41 -8.62 23.99
C GLN A 629 2.19 -9.74 23.29
N PRO A 630 1.59 -10.93 23.11
CA PRO A 630 2.32 -12.10 22.60
C PRO A 630 2.84 -11.92 21.17
N LEU A 631 3.96 -12.58 20.86
CA LEU A 631 4.51 -12.66 19.50
C LEU A 631 3.89 -13.80 18.71
N ARG A 632 3.53 -14.88 19.39
CA ARG A 632 2.86 -16.02 18.80
C ARG A 632 1.88 -16.64 19.77
N VAL A 633 0.79 -17.14 19.21
CA VAL A 633 -0.16 -18.02 19.88
C VAL A 633 0.10 -19.44 19.42
N ARG A 634 -0.04 -20.39 20.34
CA ARG A 634 0.18 -21.81 20.07
C ARG A 634 -1.00 -22.61 20.58
N LEU A 635 -1.46 -23.58 19.80
CA LEU A 635 -2.43 -24.57 20.23
C LEU A 635 -1.70 -25.90 20.34
N ARG A 636 -1.67 -26.47 21.54
CA ARG A 636 -1.21 -27.84 21.74
C ARG A 636 -2.33 -28.80 21.40
N LEU A 637 -2.08 -29.73 20.47
CA LEU A 637 -3.09 -30.69 20.02
C LEU A 637 -2.48 -32.03 19.59
N LYS A 638 -3.32 -33.05 19.49
CA LYS A 638 -3.08 -34.30 18.74
C LYS A 638 -3.93 -34.28 17.46
N SER A 639 -3.40 -34.82 16.37
CA SER A 639 -4.09 -34.87 15.08
C SER A 639 -3.90 -36.23 14.44
N SER A 640 -5.00 -36.92 14.08
CA SER A 640 -4.90 -38.21 13.38
C SER A 640 -4.65 -38.06 11.87
N ILE A 641 -4.63 -36.83 11.35
CA ILE A 641 -4.36 -36.51 9.94
C ILE A 641 -3.26 -35.45 9.83
N SER A 642 -2.63 -35.35 8.66
CA SER A 642 -1.73 -34.24 8.37
C SER A 642 -2.52 -33.02 7.86
N VAL A 643 -2.09 -31.84 8.26
CA VAL A 643 -2.54 -30.54 7.73
C VAL A 643 -1.30 -29.86 7.15
N PRO A 644 -1.27 -29.49 5.86
CA PRO A 644 -0.10 -28.84 5.28
C PRO A 644 0.28 -27.55 6.02
N SER A 645 1.57 -27.21 6.01
CA SER A 645 2.03 -25.95 6.60
C SER A 645 1.42 -24.75 5.90
N GLY A 646 1.05 -23.72 6.66
CA GLY A 646 0.30 -22.57 6.16
C GLY A 646 -1.21 -22.80 6.08
N LEU A 647 -1.72 -23.99 6.45
CA LEU A 647 -3.16 -24.32 6.41
C LEU A 647 -3.77 -24.64 7.78
N THR A 648 -3.10 -24.31 8.88
CA THR A 648 -3.80 -24.10 10.16
C THR A 648 -4.16 -22.62 10.27
N TYR A 649 -5.31 -22.29 10.85
CA TYR A 649 -5.82 -20.92 10.90
C TYR A 649 -6.35 -20.61 12.30
N ILE A 650 -6.04 -19.43 12.81
CA ILE A 650 -6.62 -18.88 14.04
C ILE A 650 -7.31 -17.56 13.71
N ASN A 651 -8.46 -17.31 14.33
CA ASN A 651 -9.10 -16.00 14.36
C ASN A 651 -9.04 -15.44 15.79
N TYR A 652 -8.74 -14.16 15.92
CA TYR A 652 -8.78 -13.44 17.19
C TYR A 652 -9.40 -12.05 17.01
N VAL A 653 -9.88 -11.48 18.10
CA VAL A 653 -10.37 -10.09 18.16
C VAL A 653 -9.34 -9.25 18.90
N ASP A 654 -8.97 -8.10 18.35
CA ASP A 654 -7.99 -7.19 18.95
C ASP A 654 -8.61 -6.14 19.88
N ALA A 655 -7.78 -5.26 20.44
CA ALA A 655 -8.21 -4.22 21.37
C ALA A 655 -9.19 -3.21 20.75
N ASN A 656 -9.16 -3.07 19.42
CA ASN A 656 -10.03 -2.20 18.66
C ASN A 656 -11.35 -2.88 18.27
N GLY A 657 -11.57 -4.13 18.72
CA GLY A 657 -12.75 -4.93 18.37
C GLY A 657 -12.71 -5.52 16.96
N LYS A 658 -11.59 -5.39 16.24
CA LYS A 658 -11.45 -5.93 14.88
C LYS A 658 -11.09 -7.42 14.93
N SER A 659 -11.78 -8.21 14.10
CA SER A 659 -11.48 -9.63 13.92
C SER A 659 -10.35 -9.79 12.90
N ASN A 660 -9.31 -10.53 13.29
CA ASN A 660 -8.11 -10.76 12.51
C ASN A 660 -7.87 -12.28 12.40
N GLY A 661 -7.33 -12.71 11.25
CA GLY A 661 -7.05 -14.10 10.93
C GLY A 661 -5.60 -14.33 10.57
N VAL A 662 -4.99 -15.41 11.07
CA VAL A 662 -3.58 -15.73 10.80
C VAL A 662 -3.44 -17.21 10.48
N TYR A 663 -2.65 -17.52 9.45
CA TYR A 663 -2.28 -18.88 9.09
C TYR A 663 -1.01 -19.31 9.82
N GLY A 664 -0.94 -20.59 10.20
CA GLY A 664 0.11 -21.12 11.07
C GLY A 664 0.81 -22.35 10.51
N THR A 665 1.64 -22.95 11.36
CA THR A 665 2.38 -24.17 11.04
C THR A 665 1.46 -25.36 10.76
N GLY A 666 1.95 -26.31 9.98
CA GLY A 666 1.21 -27.54 9.64
C GLY A 666 1.07 -28.48 10.83
N LEU A 667 0.28 -29.53 10.63
CA LEU A 667 0.14 -30.66 11.54
C LEU A 667 0.59 -31.94 10.87
N THR A 668 1.14 -32.84 11.67
CA THR A 668 1.49 -34.20 11.27
C THR A 668 0.49 -35.18 11.86
N ALA A 669 0.13 -36.23 11.13
CA ALA A 669 -0.66 -37.33 11.68
C ALA A 669 0.14 -38.03 12.78
N SER A 670 -0.25 -37.83 14.05
CA SER A 670 0.43 -38.39 15.21
C SER A 670 -0.49 -38.48 16.44
N SER A 671 -0.27 -39.50 17.26
CA SER A 671 -0.85 -39.61 18.61
C SER A 671 -0.11 -38.78 19.65
N ASP A 672 1.07 -38.25 19.31
CA ASP A 672 1.88 -37.41 20.18
C ASP A 672 1.43 -35.95 20.13
N TRP A 673 1.71 -35.22 21.21
CA TRP A 673 1.44 -33.79 21.29
C TRP A 673 2.32 -33.00 20.34
N GLN A 674 1.68 -32.09 19.59
CA GLN A 674 2.35 -31.14 18.72
C GLN A 674 1.70 -29.76 18.87
N TYR A 675 2.27 -28.77 18.18
CA TYR A 675 1.79 -27.40 18.19
C TYR A 675 1.42 -26.91 16.80
N ALA A 676 0.20 -26.38 16.66
CA ALA A 676 -0.08 -25.37 15.65
C ALA A 676 0.40 -24.02 16.23
N THR A 677 1.23 -23.29 15.49
CA THR A 677 1.81 -22.02 15.92
C THR A 677 1.46 -20.91 14.95
N TRP A 678 1.00 -19.77 15.46
CA TRP A 678 0.63 -18.58 14.70
C TRP A 678 1.42 -17.38 15.20
N THR A 679 2.26 -16.79 14.36
CA THR A 679 2.95 -15.52 14.64
C THR A 679 1.99 -14.36 14.42
N LEU A 680 1.82 -13.51 15.42
CA LEU A 680 0.94 -12.35 15.31
C LEU A 680 1.62 -11.23 14.49
N PRO A 681 0.86 -10.50 13.65
CA PRO A 681 1.36 -9.31 12.98
C PRO A 681 1.97 -8.30 13.96
N ALA A 682 3.05 -7.62 13.55
CA ALA A 682 3.74 -6.65 14.41
C ALA A 682 2.87 -5.45 14.82
N ASN A 683 1.79 -5.17 14.09
CA ASN A 683 0.84 -4.10 14.33
C ASN A 683 -0.45 -4.55 15.05
N THR A 684 -0.50 -5.78 15.58
CA THR A 684 -1.65 -6.24 16.36
C THR A 684 -1.88 -5.35 17.58
N ALA A 685 -3.11 -4.86 17.76
CA ALA A 685 -3.51 -4.11 18.95
C ALA A 685 -3.85 -5.06 20.11
N PHE A 686 -3.31 -4.80 21.30
CA PHE A 686 -3.50 -5.64 22.48
C PHE A 686 -4.34 -4.94 23.56
N PRO A 687 -5.14 -5.67 24.36
CA PRO A 687 -5.22 -7.13 24.45
C PRO A 687 -5.98 -7.78 23.29
N ILE A 688 -5.69 -9.06 23.02
CA ILE A 688 -6.45 -9.87 22.05
C ILE A 688 -7.26 -10.97 22.75
N ALA A 689 -8.29 -11.48 22.07
CA ALA A 689 -9.02 -12.67 22.48
C ALA A 689 -9.22 -13.64 21.31
N ILE A 690 -8.82 -14.90 21.49
CA ILE A 690 -8.97 -15.95 20.47
C ILE A 690 -10.45 -16.27 20.29
N GLN A 691 -10.89 -16.21 19.04
CA GLN A 691 -12.26 -16.46 18.62
C GLN A 691 -12.42 -17.86 18.01
N SER A 692 -11.49 -18.32 17.18
CA SER A 692 -11.64 -19.62 16.50
C SER A 692 -10.30 -20.24 16.08
N PHE A 693 -10.32 -21.54 15.83
CA PHE A 693 -9.23 -22.32 15.23
C PHE A 693 -9.79 -23.20 14.11
N GLN A 694 -9.00 -23.41 13.03
CA GLN A 694 -9.29 -24.37 11.96
C GLN A 694 -8.01 -25.07 11.46
N GLY A 695 -8.11 -26.35 11.13
CA GLY A 695 -7.20 -27.06 10.22
C GLY A 695 -7.84 -27.19 8.85
N ILE A 696 -7.11 -26.81 7.79
CA ILE A 696 -7.62 -26.69 6.42
C ILE A 696 -6.86 -27.65 5.51
N ASN A 697 -7.58 -28.37 4.67
CA ASN A 697 -7.00 -29.20 3.62
C ASN A 697 -7.68 -28.92 2.28
N THR A 698 -6.99 -28.17 1.42
CA THR A 698 -7.49 -27.76 0.10
C THR A 698 -7.39 -28.87 -0.95
N SER A 699 -6.58 -29.91 -0.71
CA SER A 699 -6.45 -31.06 -1.61
C SER A 699 -7.51 -32.12 -1.28
N VAL A 700 -8.41 -32.40 -2.23
CA VAL A 700 -9.45 -33.43 -2.08
C VAL A 700 -8.85 -34.80 -1.73
N ALA A 701 -7.68 -35.14 -2.28
CA ALA A 701 -6.99 -36.40 -2.00
C ALA A 701 -6.47 -36.52 -0.55
N GLN A 702 -6.26 -35.39 0.13
CA GLN A 702 -5.78 -35.35 1.51
C GLN A 702 -6.91 -35.12 2.54
N GLN A 703 -8.14 -34.82 2.09
CA GLN A 703 -9.32 -34.75 2.94
C GLN A 703 -9.70 -36.16 3.41
N LYS A 704 -9.47 -36.45 4.70
CA LYS A 704 -9.70 -37.76 5.31
C LYS A 704 -10.51 -37.61 6.58
N ALA A 705 -11.28 -38.65 6.93
CA ALA A 705 -11.88 -38.73 8.24
C ALA A 705 -10.80 -38.81 9.32
N GLY A 706 -11.04 -38.19 10.47
CA GLY A 706 -10.02 -38.08 11.52
C GLY A 706 -10.53 -37.49 12.82
N THR A 707 -9.57 -37.26 13.72
CA THR A 707 -9.79 -36.74 15.06
C THR A 707 -8.76 -35.66 15.38
N PHE A 708 -9.22 -34.55 15.98
CA PHE A 708 -8.37 -33.62 16.72
C PHE A 708 -8.67 -33.72 18.23
N ILE A 709 -7.63 -33.63 19.05
CA ILE A 709 -7.76 -33.45 20.51
C ILE A 709 -7.01 -32.19 20.88
N LEU A 710 -7.72 -31.17 21.35
CA LEU A 710 -7.20 -29.84 21.66
C LEU A 710 -7.01 -29.71 23.17
N ASP A 711 -5.79 -29.40 23.60
CA ASP A 711 -5.39 -29.40 25.02
C ASP A 711 -5.29 -27.98 25.59
N ARG A 712 -4.49 -27.10 24.99
CA ARG A 712 -4.39 -25.71 25.48
C ARG A 712 -3.91 -24.70 24.46
N PHE A 713 -4.39 -23.47 24.61
CA PHE A 713 -3.81 -22.29 24.01
C PHE A 713 -2.72 -21.71 24.92
N GLU A 714 -1.55 -21.49 24.35
CA GLU A 714 -0.39 -20.84 24.97
C GLU A 714 -0.05 -19.57 24.18
N ALA A 715 0.56 -18.60 24.86
CA ALA A 715 0.96 -17.33 24.29
C ALA A 715 2.40 -17.02 24.70
N ASP A 716 3.23 -16.69 23.73
CA ASP A 716 4.63 -16.35 23.97
C ASP A 716 4.77 -14.83 24.08
N VAL A 717 4.82 -14.34 25.31
CA VAL A 717 4.82 -12.91 25.65
C VAL A 717 6.26 -12.41 25.78
N PRO A 718 6.66 -11.32 25.11
CA PRO A 718 7.99 -10.75 25.27
C PRO A 718 8.26 -10.30 26.71
N THR A 719 9.53 -10.31 27.10
CA THR A 719 9.96 -9.68 28.36
C THR A 719 9.58 -8.20 28.37
N SER A 720 9.01 -7.72 29.49
CA SER A 720 8.61 -6.31 29.65
C SER A 720 9.84 -5.37 29.61
N ILE A 721 9.70 -4.22 28.96
CA ILE A 721 10.69 -3.14 28.93
C ILE A 721 9.98 -1.80 29.17
N ASP A 722 10.60 -0.93 29.96
CA ASP A 722 10.10 0.43 30.16
C ASP A 722 10.18 1.19 28.83
N LEU A 723 9.01 1.59 28.32
CA LEU A 723 8.94 2.41 27.12
C LEU A 723 9.41 3.84 27.45
N PRO A 724 10.16 4.49 26.56
CA PRO A 724 10.54 5.88 26.75
C PRO A 724 9.28 6.76 26.82
N ALA A 725 9.34 7.82 27.65
CA ALA A 725 8.29 8.82 27.70
C ALA A 725 8.05 9.39 26.29
N GLN A 726 6.78 9.56 25.94
CA GLN A 726 6.41 10.12 24.65
C GLN A 726 6.78 11.61 24.62
N PRO A 727 7.52 12.09 23.61
CA PRO A 727 7.91 13.49 23.53
C PRO A 727 6.70 14.39 23.25
N ASP A 728 6.81 15.66 23.66
CA ASP A 728 5.85 16.72 23.30
C ASP A 728 5.73 16.86 21.78
N LEU A 729 4.55 17.29 21.32
CA LEU A 729 4.33 17.61 19.91
C LEU A 729 5.26 18.74 19.47
N GLN A 730 5.86 18.57 18.30
CA GLN A 730 6.67 19.62 17.67
C GLN A 730 5.74 20.63 17.00
N PRO A 731 5.91 21.94 17.25
CA PRO A 731 5.16 22.97 16.53
C PRO A 731 5.41 22.91 15.02
N ASP A 732 4.34 23.09 14.23
CA ASP A 732 4.42 23.27 12.78
C ASP A 732 4.27 24.75 12.44
N SER A 733 5.06 25.26 11.49
CA SER A 733 5.06 26.68 11.11
C SER A 733 3.74 27.16 10.49
N LEU A 734 2.85 26.25 10.09
CA LEU A 734 1.51 26.58 9.65
C LEU A 734 0.66 27.15 10.80
N VAL A 735 0.89 26.71 12.05
CA VAL A 735 0.13 27.18 13.21
C VAL A 735 0.87 28.35 13.87
N SER A 736 0.17 29.47 14.02
CA SER A 736 0.70 30.66 14.67
C SER A 736 0.96 30.38 16.16
N ASP A 737 2.17 30.67 16.64
CA ASP A 737 2.57 30.47 18.04
C ASP A 737 1.84 31.43 19.00
N ASP A 738 1.52 32.64 18.52
CA ASP A 738 0.92 33.72 19.32
C ASP A 738 -0.49 34.14 18.88
N GLY A 739 -1.09 33.40 17.94
CA GLY A 739 -2.41 33.70 17.37
C GLY A 739 -2.43 34.95 16.49
N SER A 740 -1.28 35.58 16.21
CA SER A 740 -1.21 36.67 15.25
C SER A 740 -1.17 36.10 13.83
N LEU A 741 -2.07 36.59 12.99
CA LEU A 741 -2.14 36.23 11.58
C LEU A 741 -1.51 37.33 10.70
N PRO A 742 -0.85 36.97 9.58
CA PRO A 742 -0.34 37.93 8.61
C PRO A 742 -1.43 38.87 8.13
N ASN A 743 -1.10 40.17 8.08
CA ASN A 743 -1.97 41.23 7.59
C ASN A 743 -1.16 42.17 6.68
N GLY A 744 -1.55 42.26 5.41
CA GLY A 744 -0.88 43.09 4.41
C GLY A 744 -1.61 43.11 3.05
N PRO A 745 -1.08 43.85 2.07
CA PRO A 745 -1.60 43.81 0.70
C PRO A 745 -1.54 42.39 0.15
N GLY A 746 -2.68 41.84 -0.30
CA GLY A 746 -2.76 40.49 -0.86
C GLY A 746 -3.11 39.38 0.15
N THR A 747 -3.18 39.70 1.45
CA THR A 747 -3.67 38.77 2.47
C THR A 747 -5.18 38.86 2.65
N TRP A 748 -5.83 37.73 2.91
CA TRP A 748 -7.24 37.66 3.28
C TRP A 748 -7.48 36.49 4.23
N GLN A 749 -8.63 36.46 4.92
CA GLN A 749 -8.89 35.48 5.98
C GLN A 749 -10.17 34.69 5.74
N PHE A 750 -10.20 33.43 6.19
CA PHE A 750 -11.41 32.63 6.29
C PHE A 750 -11.39 31.76 7.54
N ALA A 751 -12.55 31.31 7.99
CA ALA A 751 -12.65 30.46 9.17
C ALA A 751 -13.17 29.06 8.85
N THR A 752 -12.85 28.12 9.73
CA THR A 752 -13.37 26.74 9.67
C THR A 752 -14.04 26.36 10.99
N LEU A 753 -15.17 25.67 10.88
CA LEU A 753 -15.96 25.13 11.99
C LEU A 753 -16.32 23.69 11.64
N SER A 754 -16.26 22.76 12.60
CA SER A 754 -16.49 21.33 12.33
C SER A 754 -17.10 20.61 13.52
N ASP A 755 -17.79 19.49 13.28
CA ASP A 755 -18.14 18.50 14.32
C ASP A 755 -18.93 19.08 15.52
N VAL A 756 -20.04 19.76 15.25
CA VAL A 756 -20.96 20.24 16.31
C VAL A 756 -21.92 19.14 16.78
N GLN A 757 -22.45 18.35 15.83
CA GLN A 757 -23.29 17.16 16.04
C GLN A 757 -24.56 17.37 16.89
N PHE A 758 -25.48 18.24 16.46
CA PHE A 758 -26.83 18.33 17.07
C PHE A 758 -27.89 17.54 16.30
N THR A 759 -29.04 17.30 16.95
CA THR A 759 -30.24 16.72 16.31
C THR A 759 -31.47 17.56 16.64
N ALA A 760 -32.55 17.35 15.90
CA ALA A 760 -33.86 17.94 16.20
C ALA A 760 -34.42 17.44 17.54
N ASP A 761 -34.10 16.21 17.93
CA ASP A 761 -34.55 15.62 19.20
C ASP A 761 -33.69 16.10 20.39
N ASN A 762 -32.43 16.49 20.15
CA ASN A 762 -31.52 17.05 21.15
C ASN A 762 -30.81 18.33 20.63
N PRO A 763 -31.52 19.48 20.58
CA PRO A 763 -31.02 20.69 19.94
C PRO A 763 -30.05 21.50 20.82
N ALA A 764 -29.66 21.04 22.00
CA ALA A 764 -28.86 21.84 22.95
C ALA A 764 -27.53 22.32 22.36
N LEU A 765 -26.87 21.46 21.57
CA LEU A 765 -25.61 21.78 20.89
C LEU A 765 -25.77 22.79 19.73
N SER A 766 -27.00 23.08 19.28
CA SER A 766 -27.23 24.12 18.27
C SER A 766 -26.83 25.52 18.77
N GLN A 767 -26.96 25.77 20.08
CA GLN A 767 -26.50 27.02 20.70
C GLN A 767 -24.97 27.18 20.63
N VAL A 768 -24.22 26.08 20.63
CA VAL A 768 -22.76 26.10 20.47
C VAL A 768 -22.40 26.55 19.05
N ALA A 769 -23.07 26.00 18.03
CA ALA A 769 -22.90 26.47 16.64
C ALA A 769 -23.20 27.96 16.49
N THR A 770 -24.33 28.44 17.03
CA THR A 770 -24.69 29.87 16.98
C THR A 770 -23.64 30.74 17.66
N ALA A 771 -23.17 30.34 18.84
CA ALA A 771 -22.16 31.07 19.59
C ALA A 771 -20.82 31.11 18.84
N ALA A 772 -20.40 29.98 18.27
CA ALA A 772 -19.14 29.87 17.53
C ALA A 772 -19.17 30.74 16.26
N ILE A 773 -20.22 30.67 15.45
CA ILE A 773 -20.37 31.51 14.25
C ILE A 773 -20.38 33.00 14.62
N ALA A 774 -21.04 33.37 15.73
CA ALA A 774 -21.02 34.76 16.20
C ALA A 774 -19.61 35.23 16.62
N ARG A 775 -18.78 34.36 17.21
CA ARG A 775 -17.37 34.65 17.54
C ARG A 775 -16.52 34.77 16.28
N ILE A 776 -16.66 33.82 15.35
CA ILE A 776 -15.97 33.82 14.05
C ILE A 776 -16.25 35.14 13.31
N ARG A 777 -17.51 35.56 13.26
CA ARG A 777 -17.87 36.81 12.58
C ARG A 777 -17.25 38.07 13.21
N ALA A 778 -16.85 38.02 14.48
CA ALA A 778 -16.16 39.10 15.16
C ALA A 778 -14.67 39.21 14.76
N THR A 779 -14.07 38.17 14.15
CA THR A 779 -12.72 38.25 13.56
C THR A 779 -12.73 38.77 12.11
N HIS A 780 -13.93 39.01 11.56
CA HIS A 780 -14.15 39.52 10.20
C HIS A 780 -13.55 38.68 9.04
N PRO A 781 -13.72 37.35 9.02
CA PRO A 781 -13.29 36.54 7.89
C PRO A 781 -14.14 36.82 6.65
N ASP A 782 -13.61 36.49 5.47
CA ASP A 782 -14.31 36.62 4.20
C ASP A 782 -15.40 35.54 4.01
N LEU A 783 -15.16 34.34 4.54
CA LEU A 783 -16.06 33.18 4.44
C LEU A 783 -15.85 32.18 5.58
N ILE A 784 -16.81 31.26 5.76
CA ILE A 784 -16.69 30.10 6.66
C ILE A 784 -16.82 28.81 5.86
N VAL A 785 -15.93 27.85 6.08
CA VAL A 785 -16.10 26.46 5.65
C VAL A 785 -16.57 25.63 6.85
N LEU A 786 -17.78 25.09 6.76
CA LEU A 786 -18.35 24.15 7.72
C LEU A 786 -17.90 22.74 7.29
N ASN A 787 -16.93 22.15 7.98
CA ASN A 787 -16.32 20.89 7.58
C ASN A 787 -16.89 19.70 8.37
N GLY A 788 -18.05 19.22 7.94
CA GLY A 788 -18.69 17.99 8.39
C GLY A 788 -19.32 18.00 9.79
N ASP A 789 -20.18 17.02 10.01
CA ASP A 789 -20.78 16.65 11.30
C ASP A 789 -21.40 17.86 12.03
N ILE A 790 -22.16 18.69 11.31
CA ILE A 790 -22.99 19.73 11.95
C ILE A 790 -24.18 19.05 12.63
N THR A 791 -24.74 18.01 12.00
CA THR A 791 -25.76 17.17 12.61
C THR A 791 -25.17 15.83 13.05
N ASP A 792 -25.81 15.20 14.04
CA ASP A 792 -25.43 13.84 14.49
C ASP A 792 -26.10 12.74 13.65
N ARG A 793 -27.09 13.10 12.82
CA ARG A 793 -27.77 12.22 11.86
C ARG A 793 -28.20 12.98 10.60
N GLY A 794 -28.38 12.26 9.50
CA GLY A 794 -28.84 12.74 8.19
C GLY A 794 -30.35 12.66 7.98
N LEU A 795 -31.16 12.71 9.05
CA LEU A 795 -32.62 12.71 8.91
C LEU A 795 -33.12 14.07 8.37
N PRO A 796 -34.20 14.10 7.58
CA PRO A 796 -34.70 15.36 7.00
C PRO A 796 -34.94 16.46 8.03
N GLN A 797 -35.50 16.13 9.21
CA GLN A 797 -35.72 17.10 10.28
C GLN A 797 -34.44 17.62 10.94
N ASP A 798 -33.38 16.78 11.02
CA ASP A 798 -32.10 17.18 11.59
C ASP A 798 -31.39 18.16 10.64
N LEU A 799 -31.41 17.86 9.33
CA LEU A 799 -30.83 18.71 8.28
C LEU A 799 -31.60 20.02 8.09
N ALA A 800 -32.93 20.01 8.17
CA ALA A 800 -33.75 21.22 8.14
C ALA A 800 -33.47 22.13 9.35
N LEU A 801 -33.33 21.53 10.55
CA LEU A 801 -32.89 22.28 11.73
C LEU A 801 -31.49 22.87 11.51
N ALA A 802 -30.56 22.12 10.90
CA ALA A 802 -29.23 22.64 10.62
C ALA A 802 -29.25 23.85 9.69
N ARG A 803 -30.03 23.80 8.60
CA ARG A 803 -30.23 24.97 7.73
C ARG A 803 -30.73 26.18 8.53
N GLN A 804 -31.73 25.97 9.37
CA GLN A 804 -32.30 27.04 10.20
C GLN A 804 -31.24 27.63 11.15
N VAL A 805 -30.59 26.79 11.97
CA VAL A 805 -29.60 27.21 12.97
C VAL A 805 -28.45 27.97 12.34
N LEU A 806 -27.90 27.48 11.22
CA LEU A 806 -26.81 28.12 10.50
C LEU A 806 -27.24 29.48 9.96
N THR A 807 -28.41 29.55 9.32
CA THR A 807 -28.95 30.81 8.77
C THR A 807 -29.19 31.84 9.87
N ASP A 808 -29.81 31.43 10.98
CA ASP A 808 -30.11 32.29 12.13
C ASP A 808 -28.83 32.81 12.82
N ALA A 809 -27.74 32.01 12.79
CA ALA A 809 -26.43 32.41 13.28
C ALA A 809 -25.70 33.42 12.36
N GLY A 810 -26.23 33.66 11.15
CA GLY A 810 -25.68 34.58 10.16
C GLY A 810 -24.86 33.91 9.06
N CYS A 811 -25.00 32.61 8.82
CA CYS A 811 -24.45 31.99 7.61
C CYS A 811 -25.33 32.28 6.39
N ASP A 812 -24.79 32.98 5.39
CA ASP A 812 -25.33 33.08 4.03
C ASP A 812 -24.88 31.80 3.28
N LEU A 813 -25.64 30.71 3.47
CA LEU A 813 -25.32 29.39 2.91
C LEU A 813 -25.36 29.43 1.37
N ILE A 814 -24.20 29.29 0.73
CA ILE A 814 -24.08 29.35 -0.73
C ILE A 814 -24.55 28.03 -1.34
N PRO A 815 -25.66 28.01 -2.12
CA PRO A 815 -26.17 26.80 -2.75
C PRO A 815 -25.21 26.25 -3.81
N VAL A 816 -25.20 24.94 -3.97
CA VAL A 816 -24.36 24.28 -4.97
C VAL A 816 -24.90 24.54 -6.38
N GLY A 817 -24.02 24.89 -7.31
CA GLY A 817 -24.38 25.31 -8.68
C GLY A 817 -24.83 26.77 -8.79
N GLN A 818 -24.83 27.51 -7.67
CA GLN A 818 -25.04 28.96 -7.61
C GLN A 818 -23.82 29.67 -7.01
N GLU A 819 -22.64 29.07 -7.18
CA GLU A 819 -21.38 29.72 -6.86
C GLU A 819 -21.32 31.07 -7.62
N PRO A 820 -20.87 32.15 -6.97
CA PRO A 820 -20.76 33.42 -7.67
C PRO A 820 -19.72 33.35 -8.78
N ALA A 821 -19.69 34.37 -9.65
CA ALA A 821 -18.75 34.44 -10.76
C ALA A 821 -17.29 34.21 -10.31
N GLU A 822 -16.47 33.73 -11.25
CA GLU A 822 -15.09 33.21 -11.18
C GLU A 822 -14.07 33.97 -10.28
N TYR A 823 -14.40 35.13 -9.71
CA TYR A 823 -13.50 35.97 -8.92
C TYR A 823 -13.95 36.36 -7.50
N SER A 824 -15.07 35.85 -6.96
CA SER A 824 -15.46 36.26 -5.60
C SER A 824 -16.53 35.37 -4.97
N THR A 825 -16.25 34.78 -3.80
CA THR A 825 -17.29 34.60 -2.78
C THR A 825 -17.90 35.97 -2.46
N PRO A 826 -19.22 36.11 -2.21
CA PRO A 826 -19.81 37.43 -1.94
C PRO A 826 -19.13 38.08 -0.73
N ASN A 827 -18.90 39.39 -0.74
CA ASN A 827 -18.34 40.04 0.44
C ASN A 827 -19.26 39.85 1.67
N PRO A 828 -18.72 39.66 2.89
CA PRO A 828 -19.51 39.63 4.12
C PRO A 828 -20.41 40.87 4.25
N LYS A 829 -21.63 40.66 4.75
CA LYS A 829 -22.63 41.72 4.96
C LYS A 829 -22.71 42.04 6.45
N ALA A 830 -23.28 43.20 6.78
CA ALA A 830 -23.61 43.50 8.17
C ALA A 830 -24.63 42.47 8.68
N GLY A 831 -24.21 41.59 9.59
CA GLY A 831 -25.07 40.55 10.14
C GLY A 831 -24.91 39.15 9.54
N SER A 832 -24.22 38.98 8.40
CA SER A 832 -24.05 37.66 7.78
C SER A 832 -22.72 37.48 7.04
N ILE A 833 -22.31 36.22 6.86
CA ILE A 833 -21.07 35.82 6.21
C ILE A 833 -21.33 34.63 5.27
N PRO A 834 -20.70 34.56 4.08
CA PRO A 834 -20.80 33.39 3.21
C PRO A 834 -20.34 32.12 3.90
N CYS A 835 -21.14 31.05 3.81
CA CYS A 835 -20.81 29.75 4.37
C CYS A 835 -20.89 28.64 3.33
N TYR A 836 -19.89 27.76 3.34
CA TYR A 836 -19.79 26.58 2.48
C TYR A 836 -19.83 25.32 3.34
N TYR A 837 -20.72 24.37 3.03
CA TYR A 837 -20.94 23.19 3.84
C TYR A 837 -20.40 21.93 3.16
N VAL A 838 -19.42 21.28 3.80
CA VAL A 838 -18.92 19.94 3.47
C VAL A 838 -19.61 18.94 4.39
N PRO A 839 -20.29 17.90 3.88
CA PRO A 839 -20.93 16.90 4.74
C PRO A 839 -19.91 15.97 5.40
N GLY A 840 -20.19 15.57 6.63
CA GLY A 840 -19.49 14.52 7.36
C GLY A 840 -20.21 13.18 7.25
N ASN A 841 -19.74 12.18 7.99
CA ASN A 841 -20.42 10.88 8.00
C ASN A 841 -21.76 10.94 8.72
N HIS A 842 -21.92 11.83 9.70
CA HIS A 842 -23.18 11.91 10.43
C HIS A 842 -24.33 12.44 9.58
N GLU A 843 -24.06 13.24 8.56
CA GLU A 843 -25.05 13.63 7.55
C GLU A 843 -25.53 12.46 6.66
N SER A 844 -24.89 11.28 6.73
CA SER A 844 -25.32 10.03 6.07
C SER A 844 -26.04 9.03 6.99
N TYR A 845 -26.02 9.24 8.32
CA TYR A 845 -26.65 8.30 9.26
C TYR A 845 -28.17 8.42 9.30
N GLY A 846 -28.86 7.28 9.29
CA GLY A 846 -30.31 7.17 9.45
C GLY A 846 -30.75 6.88 10.90
N LEU A 847 -31.93 6.28 11.05
CA LEU A 847 -32.42 5.80 12.34
C LEU A 847 -31.49 4.70 12.90
N ASN A 848 -31.35 4.65 14.23
CA ASN A 848 -30.51 3.69 14.95
C ASN A 848 -29.01 3.78 14.59
N ASN A 849 -28.53 4.93 14.09
CA ASN A 849 -27.15 5.14 13.66
C ASN A 849 -26.68 4.15 12.57
N THR A 850 -27.60 3.66 11.75
CA THR A 850 -27.26 2.87 10.56
C THR A 850 -26.83 3.81 9.44
N GLN A 851 -25.63 3.61 8.89
CA GLN A 851 -25.12 4.44 7.80
C GLN A 851 -25.94 4.21 6.53
N SER A 852 -26.32 5.29 5.86
CA SER A 852 -27.07 5.31 4.60
C SER A 852 -26.28 6.13 3.57
N ASP A 853 -26.96 6.79 2.64
CA ASP A 853 -26.41 7.73 1.66
C ASP A 853 -26.66 9.21 2.03
N LEU A 854 -26.19 10.11 1.16
CA LEU A 854 -26.37 11.57 1.28
C LEU A 854 -27.64 12.09 0.57
N THR A 855 -28.65 11.27 0.31
CA THR A 855 -29.86 11.70 -0.42
C THR A 855 -30.57 12.85 0.30
N ASN A 856 -30.76 12.74 1.62
CA ASN A 856 -31.43 13.79 2.40
C ASN A 856 -30.59 15.06 2.48
N PHE A 857 -29.26 14.93 2.63
CA PHE A 857 -28.34 16.07 2.57
C PHE A 857 -28.45 16.77 1.21
N THR A 858 -28.49 16.00 0.13
CA THR A 858 -28.59 16.53 -1.24
C THR A 858 -29.92 17.26 -1.47
N ASN A 859 -31.02 16.72 -0.95
CA ASN A 859 -32.33 17.37 -1.03
C ASN A 859 -32.37 18.70 -0.28
N GLU A 860 -31.67 18.78 0.85
CA GLU A 860 -31.66 19.99 1.68
C GLU A 860 -30.64 21.01 1.17
N PHE A 861 -29.37 20.63 0.96
CA PHE A 861 -28.22 21.51 0.69
C PHE A 861 -27.66 21.46 -0.74
N GLY A 862 -28.07 20.50 -1.56
CA GLY A 862 -27.54 20.28 -2.91
C GLY A 862 -26.36 19.32 -2.97
N GLN A 863 -25.70 19.24 -4.13
CA GLN A 863 -24.64 18.26 -4.40
C GLN A 863 -23.49 18.37 -3.37
N PRO A 864 -22.99 17.26 -2.81
CA PRO A 864 -22.16 17.30 -1.60
C PRO A 864 -20.68 17.67 -1.83
N TYR A 865 -20.29 17.95 -3.07
CA TYR A 865 -18.93 18.32 -3.47
C TYR A 865 -18.98 19.39 -4.56
N ARG A 866 -17.96 20.27 -4.62
CA ARG A 866 -17.88 21.39 -5.57
C ARG A 866 -16.51 22.05 -5.61
N THR A 867 -16.33 22.99 -6.55
CA THR A 867 -15.19 23.90 -6.59
C THR A 867 -15.62 25.35 -6.67
N PHE A 868 -14.86 26.27 -6.09
CA PHE A 868 -15.02 27.71 -6.29
C PHE A 868 -13.69 28.43 -6.07
N ASP A 869 -13.56 29.64 -6.59
CA ASP A 869 -12.35 30.46 -6.43
C ASP A 869 -12.65 31.68 -5.55
N HIS A 870 -11.70 32.04 -4.69
CA HIS A 870 -11.76 33.26 -3.89
C HIS A 870 -10.37 33.88 -3.74
N LYS A 871 -10.23 35.14 -4.17
CA LYS A 871 -9.00 35.95 -4.05
C LYS A 871 -7.71 35.18 -4.43
N GLY A 872 -7.76 34.49 -5.58
CA GLY A 872 -6.63 33.74 -6.13
C GLY A 872 -6.39 32.37 -5.49
N THR A 873 -7.32 31.86 -4.68
CA THR A 873 -7.27 30.51 -4.11
C THR A 873 -8.45 29.69 -4.62
N ARG A 874 -8.17 28.50 -5.16
CA ARG A 874 -9.19 27.55 -5.57
C ARG A 874 -9.52 26.62 -4.41
N PHE A 875 -10.79 26.60 -4.03
CA PHE A 875 -11.34 25.68 -3.06
C PHE A 875 -11.93 24.46 -3.77
N ILE A 876 -11.58 23.27 -3.27
CA ILE A 876 -12.12 21.99 -3.71
C ILE A 876 -12.76 21.33 -2.48
N LEU A 877 -14.08 21.27 -2.46
CA LEU A 877 -14.85 20.69 -1.37
C LEU A 877 -15.31 19.29 -1.77
N LEU A 878 -14.96 18.29 -0.96
CA LEU A 878 -15.14 16.86 -1.25
C LEU A 878 -15.98 16.19 -0.16
N ALA A 879 -16.74 15.19 -0.56
CA ALA A 879 -17.59 14.41 0.32
C ALA A 879 -16.93 13.06 0.65
N SER A 880 -16.65 12.83 1.93
CA SER A 880 -16.05 11.61 2.47
C SER A 880 -16.98 10.88 3.44
N SER A 881 -18.29 11.13 3.39
CA SER A 881 -19.27 10.68 4.38
C SER A 881 -19.32 9.16 4.61
N LEU A 882 -18.82 8.35 3.68
CA LEU A 882 -18.71 6.89 3.82
C LEU A 882 -17.31 6.41 4.20
N GLY A 883 -16.43 7.30 4.68
CA GLY A 883 -15.02 6.98 4.98
C GLY A 883 -14.14 6.79 3.74
N SER A 884 -14.67 7.10 2.55
CA SER A 884 -13.97 7.08 1.25
C SER A 884 -14.55 8.15 0.33
N LEU A 885 -13.73 8.77 -0.52
CA LEU A 885 -14.20 9.71 -1.53
C LEU A 885 -14.88 8.97 -2.68
N HIS A 886 -14.23 7.95 -3.23
CA HIS A 886 -14.78 7.05 -4.25
C HIS A 886 -16.08 6.40 -3.81
N GLY A 887 -16.08 5.83 -2.60
CA GLY A 887 -17.26 5.19 -2.02
C GLY A 887 -18.43 6.16 -1.81
N THR A 888 -18.15 7.42 -1.46
CA THR A 888 -19.20 8.44 -1.28
C THR A 888 -19.76 8.94 -2.61
N ALA A 889 -18.90 9.26 -3.58
CA ALA A 889 -19.29 9.62 -4.94
C ALA A 889 -18.09 9.61 -5.89
N TRP A 890 -18.17 8.86 -7.00
CA TRP A 890 -17.09 8.78 -7.98
C TRP A 890 -16.73 10.13 -8.63
N ASP A 891 -17.73 10.88 -9.10
CA ASP A 891 -17.53 12.06 -9.96
C ASP A 891 -16.69 13.18 -9.31
N GLN A 892 -16.55 13.17 -7.98
CA GLN A 892 -15.76 14.17 -7.26
C GLN A 892 -14.25 14.02 -7.50
N LEU A 893 -13.74 12.81 -7.75
CA LEU A 893 -12.31 12.59 -7.97
C LEU A 893 -11.87 13.08 -9.37
N PRO A 894 -12.56 12.75 -10.48
CA PRO A 894 -12.31 13.41 -11.77
C PRO A 894 -12.52 14.93 -11.71
N MET A 895 -13.48 15.42 -10.94
CA MET A 895 -13.67 16.85 -10.70
C MET A 895 -12.45 17.48 -10.02
N MET A 896 -11.90 16.86 -8.97
CA MET A 896 -10.67 17.32 -8.31
C MET A 896 -9.48 17.34 -9.28
N GLN A 897 -9.28 16.26 -10.06
CA GLN A 897 -8.20 16.22 -11.06
C GLN A 897 -8.33 17.35 -12.08
N LYS A 898 -9.54 17.59 -12.58
CA LYS A 898 -9.82 18.69 -13.51
C LYS A 898 -9.55 20.05 -12.84
N ALA A 899 -9.99 20.24 -11.60
CA ALA A 899 -9.82 21.49 -10.86
C ALA A 899 -8.34 21.86 -10.67
N LEU A 900 -7.49 20.88 -10.38
CA LEU A 900 -6.03 21.04 -10.29
C LEU A 900 -5.42 21.34 -11.66
N ALA A 901 -5.81 20.61 -12.71
CA ALA A 901 -5.32 20.83 -14.07
C ALA A 901 -5.71 22.21 -14.64
N ASP A 902 -6.90 22.71 -14.29
CA ASP A 902 -7.34 24.05 -14.64
C ASP A 902 -6.58 25.11 -13.81
N ALA A 903 -6.41 24.89 -12.50
CA ALA A 903 -5.66 25.79 -11.63
C ALA A 903 -4.19 25.89 -12.07
N GLN A 904 -3.60 24.81 -12.61
CA GLN A 904 -2.25 24.83 -13.16
C GLN A 904 -2.13 25.83 -14.32
N LYS A 905 -3.14 25.89 -15.19
CA LYS A 905 -3.14 26.74 -16.39
C LYS A 905 -3.57 28.18 -16.11
N ASP A 906 -4.40 28.38 -15.09
CA ASP A 906 -4.95 29.68 -14.74
C ASP A 906 -3.93 30.51 -13.92
N PRO A 907 -3.44 31.66 -14.43
CA PRO A 907 -2.49 32.50 -13.70
C PRO A 907 -3.12 33.30 -12.56
N THR A 908 -4.45 33.39 -12.50
CA THR A 908 -5.19 34.09 -11.44
C THR A 908 -5.33 33.23 -10.19
N VAL A 909 -5.30 31.90 -10.33
CA VAL A 909 -5.22 30.95 -9.22
C VAL A 909 -3.76 30.74 -8.83
N ARG A 910 -3.43 31.05 -7.57
CA ARG A 910 -2.09 30.92 -6.97
C ARG A 910 -1.99 29.80 -5.94
N ASN A 911 -3.11 29.43 -5.34
CA ASN A 911 -3.17 28.41 -4.29
C ASN A 911 -4.38 27.49 -4.48
N VAL A 912 -4.31 26.28 -3.92
CA VAL A 912 -5.43 25.33 -3.84
C VAL A 912 -5.63 24.91 -2.39
N MET A 913 -6.89 24.89 -1.94
CA MET A 913 -7.29 24.33 -0.66
C MET A 913 -8.35 23.25 -0.85
N VAL A 914 -8.07 22.06 -0.34
CA VAL A 914 -8.97 20.90 -0.40
C VAL A 914 -9.60 20.66 0.97
N PHE A 915 -10.90 20.42 1.01
CA PHE A 915 -11.61 20.07 2.23
C PHE A 915 -12.34 18.75 2.04
N ALA A 916 -12.21 17.86 3.03
CA ALA A 916 -13.04 16.68 3.20
C ALA A 916 -13.30 16.50 4.70
N HIS A 917 -14.38 15.83 5.09
CA HIS A 917 -14.59 15.57 6.52
C HIS A 917 -13.58 14.58 7.13
N HIS A 918 -13.40 13.40 6.52
CA HIS A 918 -12.35 12.46 6.94
C HIS A 918 -10.99 12.98 6.50
N PRO A 919 -10.02 13.11 7.42
CA PRO A 919 -8.64 13.41 7.08
C PRO A 919 -7.98 12.23 6.35
N VAL A 920 -6.89 12.52 5.63
CA VAL A 920 -6.03 11.49 5.05
C VAL A 920 -5.41 10.60 6.12
N ASP A 921 -5.02 11.19 7.26
CA ASP A 921 -4.43 10.50 8.40
C ASP A 921 -5.06 10.98 9.71
N ASP A 922 -5.39 10.02 10.56
CA ASP A 922 -5.82 10.25 11.93
C ASP A 922 -4.57 10.24 12.83
N PRO A 923 -4.25 11.31 13.57
CA PRO A 923 -3.05 11.36 14.42
C PRO A 923 -3.12 10.39 15.60
N ASP A 924 -4.30 9.86 15.95
CA ASP A 924 -4.44 8.84 16.99
C ASP A 924 -3.76 7.51 16.62
N ALA A 925 -3.38 6.73 17.63
CA ALA A 925 -2.76 5.43 17.43
C ALA A 925 -3.73 4.40 16.80
N ALA A 926 -5.04 4.53 17.05
CA ALA A 926 -6.06 3.61 16.55
C ALA A 926 -6.36 3.81 15.06
N LYS A 927 -6.09 4.99 14.50
CA LYS A 927 -6.34 5.33 13.08
C LYS A 927 -7.81 5.14 12.66
N SER A 928 -8.74 5.35 13.59
CA SER A 928 -10.15 4.98 13.43
C SER A 928 -10.95 6.00 12.61
N SER A 929 -10.45 7.23 12.51
CA SER A 929 -11.20 8.37 11.96
C SER A 929 -10.56 9.00 10.73
N GLN A 930 -9.86 8.20 9.92
CA GLN A 930 -9.26 8.63 8.65
C GLN A 930 -9.96 8.01 7.44
N LEU A 931 -9.60 8.45 6.23
CA LEU A 931 -9.97 7.77 5.01
C LEU A 931 -9.49 6.30 5.05
N GLY A 932 -10.43 5.38 4.83
CA GLY A 932 -10.21 3.95 5.03
C GLY A 932 -9.34 3.32 3.92
N ASP A 933 -9.41 3.85 2.70
CA ASP A 933 -8.60 3.34 1.59
C ASP A 933 -7.27 4.07 1.45
N ARG A 934 -6.19 3.38 1.84
CA ARG A 934 -4.83 3.92 1.80
C ARG A 934 -4.29 4.20 0.39
N ASP A 935 -4.80 3.50 -0.63
CA ASP A 935 -4.40 3.80 -2.01
C ASP A 935 -5.09 5.07 -2.52
N GLU A 936 -6.32 5.34 -2.08
CA GLU A 936 -7.03 6.59 -2.36
C GLU A 936 -6.31 7.78 -1.70
N VAL A 937 -5.83 7.61 -0.48
CA VAL A 937 -4.96 8.60 0.19
C VAL A 937 -3.69 8.86 -0.63
N GLY A 938 -2.98 7.80 -1.05
CA GLY A 938 -1.78 7.96 -1.89
C GLY A 938 -2.07 8.68 -3.22
N LEU A 939 -3.25 8.49 -3.81
CA LEU A 939 -3.66 9.19 -5.02
C LEU A 939 -3.90 10.69 -4.77
N ILE A 940 -4.55 11.04 -3.65
CA ILE A 940 -4.77 12.43 -3.23
C ILE A 940 -3.42 13.12 -2.95
N GLU A 941 -2.54 12.47 -2.20
CA GLU A 941 -1.19 12.94 -1.89
C GLU A 941 -0.38 13.19 -3.16
N LYS A 942 -0.39 12.22 -4.08
CA LYS A 942 0.25 12.35 -5.38
C LYS A 942 -0.29 13.53 -6.18
N MET A 943 -1.62 13.66 -6.29
CA MET A 943 -2.24 14.74 -7.08
C MET A 943 -1.87 16.13 -6.54
N LEU A 944 -1.87 16.32 -5.22
CA LEU A 944 -1.53 17.60 -4.60
C LEU A 944 -0.02 17.88 -4.65
N THR A 945 0.82 16.87 -4.43
CA THR A 945 2.28 16.99 -4.54
C THR A 945 2.69 17.30 -5.97
N ASP A 946 2.19 16.57 -6.97
CA ASP A 946 2.48 16.82 -8.39
C ASP A 946 2.04 18.24 -8.81
N PHE A 947 0.87 18.69 -8.34
CA PHE A 947 0.39 20.05 -8.61
C PHE A 947 1.35 21.09 -8.02
N ARG A 948 1.71 20.95 -6.75
CA ARG A 948 2.64 21.85 -6.05
C ARG A 948 3.99 21.89 -6.76
N ASP A 949 4.62 20.73 -6.98
CA ASP A 949 5.98 20.63 -7.52
C ASP A 949 6.07 21.06 -9.00
N SER A 950 5.03 20.81 -9.80
CA SER A 950 5.03 21.21 -11.21
C SER A 950 4.71 22.68 -11.46
N THR A 951 4.14 23.38 -10.48
CA THR A 951 3.66 24.76 -10.64
C THR A 951 4.29 25.78 -9.70
N GLY A 952 4.83 25.35 -8.56
CA GLY A 952 5.26 26.22 -7.47
C GLY A 952 4.10 26.88 -6.70
N LYS A 953 2.85 26.49 -6.97
CA LYS A 953 1.64 27.04 -6.32
C LYS A 953 1.34 26.35 -4.99
N GLY A 954 0.79 27.09 -4.03
CA GLY A 954 0.41 26.54 -2.73
C GLY A 954 -0.67 25.47 -2.86
N ALA A 955 -0.57 24.40 -2.06
CA ALA A 955 -1.59 23.36 -1.95
C ALA A 955 -1.72 22.94 -0.48
N ALA A 956 -2.94 22.75 0.02
CA ALA A 956 -3.21 22.25 1.36
C ALA A 956 -4.50 21.43 1.39
N MET A 957 -4.62 20.50 2.34
CA MET A 957 -5.85 19.76 2.59
C MET A 957 -6.27 19.81 4.07
N VAL A 958 -7.56 19.87 4.33
CA VAL A 958 -8.13 20.00 5.69
C VAL A 958 -9.21 18.94 5.92
N GLY A 959 -9.05 18.20 7.03
CA GLY A 959 -9.97 17.19 7.57
C GLY A 959 -10.47 17.55 8.98
N SER A 960 -11.49 16.87 9.52
CA SER A 960 -12.01 17.16 10.87
C SER A 960 -12.48 15.95 11.69
N HIS A 961 -12.92 14.85 11.05
CA HIS A 961 -13.54 13.69 11.70
C HIS A 961 -12.76 13.15 12.91
N ALA A 962 -11.43 13.28 12.86
CA ALA A 962 -10.56 12.84 13.95
C ALA A 962 -10.57 13.75 15.20
N GLN A 963 -11.04 14.99 15.09
CA GLN A 963 -11.21 15.93 16.21
C GLN A 963 -9.93 16.18 17.03
N ILE A 964 -8.76 15.90 16.44
CA ILE A 964 -7.45 16.09 17.03
C ILE A 964 -6.74 17.14 16.20
N ALA A 965 -6.66 18.37 16.71
CA ALA A 965 -5.95 19.45 16.03
C ALA A 965 -4.50 19.02 15.72
N ASN A 966 -4.14 18.91 14.44
CA ASN A 966 -2.83 18.42 14.03
C ASN A 966 -2.48 18.93 12.63
N VAL A 967 -1.19 19.17 12.39
CA VAL A 967 -0.64 19.40 11.06
C VAL A 967 0.36 18.30 10.74
N HIS A 968 0.19 17.71 9.57
CA HIS A 968 1.07 16.70 9.01
C HIS A 968 1.47 17.14 7.59
N ARG A 969 2.73 16.97 7.21
CA ARG A 969 3.23 17.35 5.89
C ARG A 969 3.71 16.15 5.11
N VAL A 970 3.29 16.05 3.84
CA VAL A 970 3.77 15.06 2.86
C VAL A 970 4.34 15.81 1.69
N GLU A 971 5.64 15.67 1.46
CA GLU A 971 6.32 16.17 0.25
C GLU A 971 5.94 17.64 -0.08
N GLY A 972 5.92 18.49 0.95
CA GLY A 972 5.63 19.93 0.83
C GLY A 972 4.16 20.34 0.96
N VAL A 973 3.21 19.40 1.02
CA VAL A 973 1.76 19.68 1.19
C VAL A 973 1.35 19.49 2.65
N PRO A 974 0.82 20.53 3.33
CA PRO A 974 0.22 20.39 4.65
C PRO A 974 -1.21 19.79 4.60
N TYR A 975 -1.42 18.81 5.46
CA TYR A 975 -2.69 18.17 5.78
C TYR A 975 -3.03 18.50 7.23
N THR A 976 -4.14 19.19 7.43
CA THR A 976 -4.55 19.66 8.76
C THR A 976 -5.79 18.91 9.22
N VAL A 977 -5.81 18.48 10.47
CA VAL A 977 -7.00 17.99 11.16
C VAL A 977 -7.53 19.12 12.05
N LEU A 978 -8.81 19.44 11.92
CA LEU A 978 -9.49 20.48 12.70
C LEU A 978 -9.86 19.97 14.10
N PRO A 979 -9.91 20.86 15.12
CA PRO A 979 -10.54 20.56 16.39
C PRO A 979 -12.06 20.38 16.23
N SER A 980 -12.72 19.66 17.14
CA SER A 980 -14.19 19.67 17.20
C SER A 980 -14.69 21.03 17.69
N SER A 981 -15.80 21.53 17.17
CA SER A 981 -16.41 22.79 17.62
C SER A 981 -17.55 22.60 18.61
N GLY A 982 -17.97 21.36 18.92
CA GLY A 982 -19.07 21.14 19.86
C GLY A 982 -19.05 19.79 20.57
N LYS A 983 -18.78 18.70 19.85
CA LYS A 983 -18.65 17.36 20.43
C LYS A 983 -17.39 17.23 21.27
N ASP A 984 -17.42 16.30 22.23
CA ASP A 984 -16.21 15.93 22.96
C ASP A 984 -15.19 15.26 22.04
N PRO A 985 -13.98 15.82 21.89
CA PRO A 985 -12.92 15.19 21.13
C PRO A 985 -12.49 13.88 21.80
N TYR A 986 -12.29 12.83 21.01
CA TYR A 986 -11.84 11.55 21.56
C TYR A 986 -10.34 11.51 21.87
N GLY A 987 -9.51 12.33 21.21
CA GLY A 987 -8.08 12.41 21.48
C GLY A 987 -7.75 13.08 22.83
N THR A 988 -6.52 12.85 23.31
CA THR A 988 -6.09 13.42 24.59
C THR A 988 -5.79 14.93 24.49
N PRO A 989 -6.06 15.72 25.55
CA PRO A 989 -5.88 17.18 25.51
C PRO A 989 -4.47 17.66 25.16
N ASP A 990 -3.45 16.91 25.59
CA ASP A 990 -2.03 17.22 25.36
C ASP A 990 -1.54 16.84 23.96
N ARG A 991 -2.40 16.21 23.15
CA ARG A 991 -2.12 15.75 21.79
C ARG A 991 -3.07 16.35 20.74
N GLY A 992 -3.78 17.43 21.07
CA GLY A 992 -4.66 18.15 20.15
C GLY A 992 -6.16 17.86 20.31
N GLY A 993 -6.55 16.99 21.25
CA GLY A 993 -7.95 16.69 21.55
C GLY A 993 -8.61 17.76 22.42
N PHE A 994 -9.02 18.88 21.81
CA PHE A 994 -9.76 19.96 22.47
C PHE A 994 -10.83 20.55 21.56
N THR A 995 -11.77 21.30 22.14
CA THR A 995 -12.80 22.00 21.35
C THR A 995 -12.37 23.40 20.92
N GLY A 996 -12.73 23.80 19.71
CA GLY A 996 -12.32 25.09 19.14
C GLY A 996 -12.74 25.27 17.70
N TRP A 997 -12.09 26.23 17.05
CA TRP A 997 -12.24 26.53 15.62
C TRP A 997 -10.91 27.08 15.10
N VAL A 998 -10.75 27.22 13.77
CA VAL A 998 -9.50 27.71 13.17
C VAL A 998 -9.79 28.91 12.27
N ASP A 999 -9.04 29.99 12.48
CA ASP A 999 -8.97 31.16 11.60
C ASP A 999 -7.74 31.04 10.70
N TRP A 1000 -7.89 31.31 9.42
CA TRP A 1000 -6.85 31.10 8.41
C TRP A 1000 -6.52 32.41 7.74
N SER A 1001 -5.23 32.69 7.54
CA SER A 1001 -4.76 33.77 6.67
C SER A 1001 -4.07 33.20 5.45
N VAL A 1002 -4.44 33.73 4.28
CA VAL A 1002 -3.89 33.35 2.98
C VAL A 1002 -3.23 34.56 2.35
N ASP A 1003 -1.93 34.47 2.06
CA ASP A 1003 -1.19 35.44 1.25
C ASP A 1003 -1.18 34.98 -0.21
N SER A 1004 -2.05 35.57 -1.02
CA SER A 1004 -2.20 35.24 -2.45
C SER A 1004 -0.99 35.63 -3.32
N LEU A 1005 -0.03 36.38 -2.77
CA LEU A 1005 1.16 36.85 -3.50
C LEU A 1005 2.40 35.97 -3.29
N ARG A 1006 2.30 34.96 -2.41
CA ARG A 1006 3.39 34.04 -2.08
C ARG A 1006 3.24 32.71 -2.81
N ASP A 1007 4.38 32.12 -3.13
CA ASP A 1007 4.47 30.80 -3.76
C ASP A 1007 4.57 29.69 -2.68
N ALA A 1008 4.52 28.42 -3.10
CA ALA A 1008 4.46 27.25 -2.20
C ALA A 1008 5.61 27.12 -1.21
N ASP A 1009 6.80 27.59 -1.57
CA ASP A 1009 8.01 27.53 -0.71
C ASP A 1009 8.08 28.71 0.29
N GLN A 1010 7.07 29.58 0.28
CA GLN A 1010 6.94 30.69 1.20
C GLN A 1010 5.74 30.43 2.13
N GLN A 1011 5.69 31.13 3.28
CA GLN A 1011 4.55 31.05 4.20
C GLN A 1011 3.33 31.76 3.57
N TRP A 1012 2.59 31.06 2.70
CA TRP A 1012 1.39 31.54 2.01
C TRP A 1012 0.09 31.24 2.79
N LEU A 1013 0.13 30.27 3.71
CA LEU A 1013 -0.99 29.85 4.55
C LEU A 1013 -0.55 29.86 6.02
N GLU A 1014 -1.37 30.42 6.91
CA GLU A 1014 -1.14 30.41 8.36
C GLU A 1014 -2.46 30.25 9.09
N ALA A 1015 -2.45 29.53 10.21
CA ALA A 1015 -3.61 29.16 11.01
C ALA A 1015 -3.49 29.67 12.45
N ASP A 1016 -4.56 30.29 12.94
CA ASP A 1016 -4.80 30.57 14.35
C ASP A 1016 -5.79 29.52 14.88
N VAL A 1017 -5.28 28.56 15.64
CA VAL A 1017 -6.08 27.46 16.21
C VAL A 1017 -6.65 27.90 17.56
N ARG A 1018 -7.91 28.33 17.54
CA ARG A 1018 -8.58 29.01 18.64
C ARG A 1018 -9.40 28.03 19.48
N ALA A 1019 -8.84 27.62 20.61
CA ALA A 1019 -9.54 26.76 21.55
C ALA A 1019 -10.56 27.55 22.40
N PHE A 1020 -11.69 26.91 22.71
CA PHE A 1020 -12.68 27.46 23.63
C PHE A 1020 -12.23 27.27 25.09
N ALA A 1021 -12.49 28.24 25.95
CA ALA A 1021 -12.11 28.22 27.36
C ALA A 1021 -13.28 28.65 28.25
N GLN A 1022 -13.43 27.98 29.39
CA GLN A 1022 -14.23 28.45 30.52
C GLN A 1022 -13.40 29.28 31.50
N SER A 1023 -12.15 28.85 31.70
CA SER A 1023 -11.16 29.52 32.55
C SER A 1023 -9.76 29.23 32.04
N ILE A 1024 -8.79 30.06 32.44
CA ILE A 1024 -7.38 29.91 32.12
C ILE A 1024 -6.59 29.88 33.43
N THR A 1025 -5.69 28.92 33.56
CA THR A 1025 -4.64 28.90 34.57
C THR A 1025 -3.33 29.28 33.91
N LEU A 1026 -2.61 30.23 34.51
CA LEU A 1026 -1.31 30.69 34.03
C LEU A 1026 -0.28 30.56 35.15
N ASP A 1027 0.74 29.75 34.92
CA ASP A 1027 1.83 29.46 35.84
C ASP A 1027 3.04 30.32 35.47
N THR A 1028 3.40 31.22 36.36
CA THR A 1028 4.54 32.13 36.22
C THR A 1028 5.33 32.20 37.52
N PRO A 1029 6.65 32.42 37.49
CA PRO A 1029 7.37 32.80 38.71
C PRO A 1029 6.89 34.18 39.21
N ASP A 1030 6.80 34.36 40.53
CA ASP A 1030 6.47 35.69 41.11
C ASP A 1030 7.57 36.73 40.82
N SER A 1031 8.81 36.29 40.68
CA SER A 1031 9.96 37.14 40.34
C SER A 1031 11.02 36.42 39.52
N LEU A 1032 11.75 37.17 38.70
CA LEU A 1032 12.83 36.67 37.84
C LEU A 1032 14.05 37.60 37.94
N LYS A 1033 15.27 37.06 37.90
CA LYS A 1033 16.49 37.90 37.93
C LYS A 1033 16.78 38.44 36.53
N ALA A 1034 17.28 39.68 36.43
CA ALA A 1034 17.73 40.21 35.15
C ALA A 1034 18.79 39.29 34.48
N ASN A 1035 18.67 39.09 33.16
CA ASN A 1035 19.46 38.16 32.35
C ASN A 1035 19.27 36.67 32.69
N THR A 1036 18.13 36.29 33.28
CA THR A 1036 17.72 34.89 33.44
C THR A 1036 16.42 34.62 32.70
N THR A 1037 16.11 33.35 32.49
CA THR A 1037 14.91 32.88 31.80
C THR A 1037 14.02 32.06 32.73
N ALA A 1038 12.73 32.02 32.44
CA ALA A 1038 11.79 31.09 33.05
C ALA A 1038 10.83 30.55 31.98
N GLN A 1039 10.48 29.27 32.09
CA GLN A 1039 9.40 28.70 31.28
C GLN A 1039 8.06 29.08 31.90
N LEU A 1040 7.16 29.60 31.06
CA LEU A 1040 5.78 29.80 31.41
C LEU A 1040 4.98 28.55 31.00
N SER A 1041 4.00 28.20 31.82
CA SER A 1041 3.07 27.10 31.53
C SER A 1041 1.66 27.49 31.96
N GLY A 1042 0.71 26.59 31.75
CA GLY A 1042 -0.66 26.78 32.15
C GLY A 1042 -1.59 25.93 31.32
N SER A 1043 -2.88 26.14 31.49
CA SER A 1043 -3.90 25.37 30.81
C SER A 1043 -5.22 26.14 30.72
N ILE A 1044 -6.03 25.81 29.72
CA ILE A 1044 -7.45 26.16 29.71
C ILE A 1044 -8.29 25.01 30.24
N VAL A 1045 -9.48 25.33 30.73
CA VAL A 1045 -10.48 24.34 31.15
C VAL A 1045 -11.66 24.36 30.18
N GLN A 1046 -12.05 23.17 29.70
CA GLN A 1046 -13.21 22.92 28.85
C GLN A 1046 -14.24 22.02 29.57
N PRO A 1047 -15.55 22.19 29.27
CA PRO A 1047 -16.59 21.25 29.65
C PRO A 1047 -16.43 19.90 28.92
N GLU A 1048 -16.98 18.85 29.51
CA GLU A 1048 -17.16 17.54 28.88
C GLU A 1048 -18.65 17.36 28.60
N GLY A 1049 -19.00 17.28 27.33
CA GLY A 1049 -20.35 17.43 26.82
C GLY A 1049 -20.90 18.79 27.21
N VAL A 1050 -22.20 18.99 27.09
CA VAL A 1050 -22.86 20.25 27.49
C VAL A 1050 -22.84 20.49 29.03
N SER A 1051 -21.95 19.82 29.79
CA SER A 1051 -21.84 19.82 31.25
C SER A 1051 -20.49 20.36 31.76
N THR A 1052 -20.47 20.98 32.95
CA THR A 1052 -19.35 21.79 33.43
C THR A 1052 -18.15 20.97 33.96
N GLY A 1053 -16.97 21.19 33.36
CA GLY A 1053 -15.63 21.09 33.95
C GLY A 1053 -15.00 19.72 34.20
N THR A 1054 -14.04 19.31 33.35
CA THR A 1054 -13.00 18.27 33.64
C THR A 1054 -11.82 18.27 32.66
N ARG A 1055 -11.95 18.76 31.41
CA ARG A 1055 -10.87 18.70 30.41
C ARG A 1055 -9.88 19.85 30.56
N VAL A 1056 -8.61 19.53 30.82
CA VAL A 1056 -7.51 20.50 31.00
C VAL A 1056 -6.59 20.44 29.78
N VAL A 1057 -6.59 21.49 28.96
CA VAL A 1057 -5.81 21.58 27.72
C VAL A 1057 -4.59 22.47 27.97
N PRO A 1058 -3.36 22.00 27.77
CA PRO A 1058 -2.17 22.79 28.05
C PRO A 1058 -2.03 23.99 27.10
N LEU A 1059 -1.54 25.13 27.61
CA LEU A 1059 -1.24 26.32 26.80
C LEU A 1059 0.02 26.08 25.93
N ARG A 1060 -0.14 25.38 24.80
CA ARG A 1060 0.90 25.09 23.80
C ARG A 1060 0.27 24.55 22.50
N TYR A 1061 1.12 24.42 21.47
CA TYR A 1061 0.79 23.69 20.23
C TYR A 1061 0.05 22.37 20.53
N PRO A 1062 -1.02 22.04 19.79
CA PRO A 1062 -1.46 22.65 18.53
C PRO A 1062 -2.42 23.84 18.67
N MET A 1063 -2.70 24.31 19.89
CA MET A 1063 -3.44 25.57 20.09
C MET A 1063 -2.52 26.77 19.87
N SER A 1064 -3.02 27.77 19.14
CA SER A 1064 -2.43 29.11 19.10
C SER A 1064 -2.71 29.83 20.41
N VAL A 1065 -1.67 30.38 21.04
CA VAL A 1065 -1.80 30.98 22.38
C VAL A 1065 -1.61 32.49 22.28
N ASP A 1066 -2.70 33.25 22.42
CA ASP A 1066 -2.64 34.72 22.39
C ASP A 1066 -1.95 35.29 23.63
N TRP A 1067 -0.63 35.47 23.52
CA TRP A 1067 0.22 36.08 24.51
C TRP A 1067 0.30 37.59 24.31
N HIS A 1068 -0.06 38.35 25.34
CA HIS A 1068 0.12 39.80 25.36
C HIS A 1068 0.41 40.27 26.78
N GLY A 1069 0.52 41.58 27.01
CA GLY A 1069 0.82 42.06 28.35
C GLY A 1069 1.03 43.56 28.48
N SER A 1070 1.62 43.95 29.60
CA SER A 1070 1.96 45.35 29.88
C SER A 1070 2.88 45.93 28.80
N SER A 1071 2.89 47.25 28.64
CA SER A 1071 3.79 47.96 27.70
C SER A 1071 5.29 47.68 27.91
N ASN A 1072 5.68 47.16 29.06
CA ASN A 1072 7.05 46.76 29.40
C ASN A 1072 7.42 45.32 28.96
N LEU A 1073 6.46 44.54 28.47
CA LEU A 1073 6.67 43.21 27.87
C LEU A 1073 6.86 43.37 26.35
N ALA A 1074 7.76 42.59 25.78
CA ALA A 1074 7.79 42.30 24.34
C ALA A 1074 7.37 40.84 24.12
N ILE A 1075 6.78 40.57 22.97
CA ILE A 1075 6.50 39.22 22.48
C ILE A 1075 7.32 39.04 21.21
N GLY A 1076 7.98 37.89 21.05
CA GLY A 1076 8.71 37.55 19.84
C GLY A 1076 9.88 36.61 20.09
N SER A 1077 10.22 35.86 19.05
CA SER A 1077 11.17 34.76 19.15
C SER A 1077 12.57 35.10 18.65
N GLY A 1078 13.56 34.44 19.23
CA GLY A 1078 14.95 34.49 18.77
C GLY A 1078 15.74 35.77 19.12
N LYS A 1079 17.03 35.74 18.77
CA LYS A 1079 18.03 36.75 19.19
C LYS A 1079 17.69 38.17 18.74
N ALA A 1080 17.18 38.32 17.51
CA ALA A 1080 16.86 39.63 16.95
C ALA A 1080 15.73 40.33 17.73
N ALA A 1081 14.69 39.57 18.11
CA ALA A 1081 13.58 40.08 18.92
C ALA A 1081 14.06 40.48 20.33
N ILE A 1082 14.90 39.66 20.96
CA ILE A 1082 15.52 39.97 22.26
C ILE A 1082 16.33 41.27 22.18
N ASP A 1083 17.17 41.43 21.17
CA ASP A 1083 18.01 42.62 21.01
C ASP A 1083 17.17 43.87 20.69
N ALA A 1084 16.06 43.73 19.94
CA ALA A 1084 15.10 44.80 19.71
C ALA A 1084 14.38 45.22 21.00
N ALA A 1085 13.91 44.26 21.80
CA ALA A 1085 13.27 44.50 23.08
C ALA A 1085 14.22 45.23 24.06
N ARG A 1086 15.50 44.87 24.08
CA ARG A 1086 16.53 45.59 24.85
C ARG A 1086 16.66 47.04 24.40
N ARG A 1087 16.76 47.29 23.10
CA ARG A 1087 16.86 48.67 22.55
C ARG A 1087 15.63 49.51 22.87
N GLN A 1088 14.45 48.89 22.87
CA GLN A 1088 13.18 49.54 23.24
C GLN A 1088 13.02 49.73 24.76
N GLY A 1089 13.98 49.28 25.59
CA GLY A 1089 13.90 49.41 27.03
C GLY A 1089 12.80 48.53 27.65
N LYS A 1090 12.48 47.39 27.05
CA LYS A 1090 11.53 46.43 27.62
C LYS A 1090 12.13 45.77 28.87
N VAL A 1091 11.28 45.41 29.82
CA VAL A 1091 11.66 44.76 31.08
C VAL A 1091 11.88 43.26 30.87
N ALA A 1092 11.04 42.63 30.05
CA ALA A 1092 11.16 41.23 29.66
C ALA A 1092 10.66 41.02 28.22
N ILE A 1093 11.01 39.89 27.62
CA ILE A 1093 10.47 39.40 26.36
C ILE A 1093 10.02 37.95 26.54
N LEU A 1094 8.83 37.62 26.03
CA LEU A 1094 8.32 36.24 25.96
C LEU A 1094 8.44 35.73 24.54
N ASP A 1095 9.09 34.57 24.40
CA ASP A 1095 9.12 33.78 23.17
C ASP A 1095 7.89 32.86 23.17
N PRO A 1096 6.89 33.08 22.29
CA PRO A 1096 5.62 32.33 22.33
C PRO A 1096 5.79 30.85 21.94
N ALA A 1097 6.70 30.55 21.02
CA ALA A 1097 6.98 29.19 20.54
C ALA A 1097 7.54 28.29 21.65
N THR A 1098 8.54 28.80 22.37
CA THR A 1098 9.21 28.06 23.45
C THR A 1098 8.54 28.27 24.81
N ARG A 1099 7.71 29.30 24.93
CA ARG A 1099 7.11 29.83 26.18
C ARG A 1099 8.15 30.34 27.17
N THR A 1100 9.32 30.72 26.68
CA THR A 1100 10.43 31.21 27.51
C THR A 1100 10.31 32.72 27.72
N LEU A 1101 10.12 33.13 28.98
CA LEU A 1101 10.24 34.52 29.38
C LEU A 1101 11.71 34.85 29.71
N THR A 1102 12.29 35.80 28.98
CA THR A 1102 13.64 36.32 29.22
C THR A 1102 13.58 37.69 29.91
N ALA A 1103 14.09 37.77 31.13
CA ALA A 1103 14.22 39.02 31.87
C ALA A 1103 15.38 39.87 31.34
N LEU A 1104 15.12 41.11 30.95
CA LEU A 1104 16.11 42.00 30.31
C LEU A 1104 16.67 43.05 31.27
N ARG A 1105 15.83 43.67 32.11
CA ARG A 1105 16.25 44.69 33.09
C ARG A 1105 15.29 44.73 34.29
N PRO A 1106 15.71 45.29 35.43
CA PRO A 1106 14.82 45.42 36.60
C PRO A 1106 13.54 46.21 36.28
N GLY A 1107 12.42 45.79 36.84
CA GLY A 1107 11.11 46.38 36.61
C GLY A 1107 9.97 45.40 36.89
N SER A 1108 8.78 45.69 36.37
CA SER A 1108 7.62 44.79 36.46
C SER A 1108 7.04 44.59 35.06
N VAL A 1109 6.63 43.36 34.75
CA VAL A 1109 5.86 43.02 33.56
C VAL A 1109 4.59 42.29 33.96
N THR A 1110 3.49 42.58 33.28
CA THR A 1110 2.30 41.72 33.31
C THR A 1110 2.29 40.91 32.04
N VAL A 1111 2.12 39.59 32.17
CA VAL A 1111 1.88 38.64 31.07
C VAL A 1111 0.40 38.25 31.15
N SER A 1112 -0.26 38.24 30.00
CA SER A 1112 -1.67 37.87 29.84
C SER A 1112 -1.82 36.80 28.76
N VAL A 1113 -2.79 35.92 28.94
CA VAL A 1113 -3.23 34.93 27.95
C VAL A 1113 -4.71 35.11 27.71
N THR A 1114 -5.12 35.08 26.44
CA THR A 1114 -6.52 35.16 26.01
C THR A 1114 -6.92 33.92 25.21
N ASN A 1115 -8.13 33.39 25.46
CA ASN A 1115 -8.75 32.35 24.65
C ASN A 1115 -10.24 32.64 24.45
N ASP A 1116 -10.85 32.06 23.41
CA ASP A 1116 -12.26 32.30 23.12
C ASP A 1116 -13.17 31.70 24.19
N SER A 1117 -14.26 32.39 24.52
CA SER A 1117 -15.18 31.96 25.57
C SER A 1117 -16.01 30.75 25.15
N MET A 1118 -16.26 29.80 26.06
CA MET A 1118 -17.25 28.73 25.87
C MET A 1118 -18.60 29.02 26.54
N ARG A 1119 -18.87 30.28 26.88
CA ARG A 1119 -20.16 30.66 27.50
C ARG A 1119 -21.31 30.44 26.51
N ALA A 1120 -22.46 30.01 27.05
CA ALA A 1120 -23.71 29.94 26.30
C ALA A 1120 -24.04 31.32 25.71
N TYR A 1121 -24.52 31.34 24.46
CA TYR A 1121 -24.85 32.59 23.79
C TYR A 1121 -26.19 33.13 24.27
N THR A 1122 -26.14 34.25 24.99
CA THR A 1122 -27.31 35.01 25.45
C THR A 1122 -27.40 36.36 24.74
N ASP A 1123 -26.25 37.03 24.59
CA ASP A 1123 -26.05 38.27 23.86
C ASP A 1123 -24.55 38.43 23.52
N ASN A 1124 -24.18 39.56 22.90
CA ASN A 1124 -22.81 39.85 22.49
C ASN A 1124 -21.78 39.87 23.65
N SER A 1125 -22.21 40.07 24.91
CA SER A 1125 -21.29 40.04 26.06
C SER A 1125 -20.78 38.63 26.37
N SER A 1126 -21.54 37.59 26.01
CA SER A 1126 -21.14 36.18 26.15
C SER A 1126 -20.05 35.76 25.15
N LEU A 1127 -19.82 36.57 24.10
CA LEU A 1127 -18.76 36.40 23.13
C LEU A 1127 -17.40 36.91 23.63
N ALA A 1128 -17.37 37.75 24.68
CA ALA A 1128 -16.13 38.29 25.22
C ALA A 1128 -15.16 37.17 25.62
N PRO A 1129 -13.89 37.23 25.20
CA PRO A 1129 -12.94 36.16 25.44
C PRO A 1129 -12.58 36.03 26.93
N ILE A 1130 -11.98 34.91 27.30
CA ILE A 1130 -11.45 34.69 28.65
C ILE A 1130 -10.00 35.15 28.66
N THR A 1131 -9.66 36.05 29.59
CA THR A 1131 -8.28 36.54 29.76
C THR A 1131 -7.83 36.33 31.21
N THR A 1132 -6.60 35.84 31.38
CA THR A 1132 -5.93 35.75 32.70
C THR A 1132 -4.58 36.44 32.64
N SER A 1133 -4.25 37.20 33.69
CA SER A 1133 -3.00 37.98 33.77
C SER A 1133 -2.22 37.69 35.04
N LYS A 1134 -0.89 37.65 34.94
CA LYS A 1134 0.05 37.53 36.06
C LYS A 1134 1.14 38.58 35.95
N THR A 1135 1.50 39.18 37.09
CA THR A 1135 2.55 40.20 37.16
C THR A 1135 3.82 39.59 37.74
N ILE A 1136 4.92 39.74 37.02
CA ILE A 1136 6.24 39.19 37.34
C ILE A 1136 7.19 40.34 37.62
N THR A 1137 7.85 40.30 38.78
CA THR A 1137 8.84 41.32 39.15
C THR A 1137 10.23 40.91 38.69
N VAL A 1138 10.86 41.72 37.84
CA VAL A 1138 12.27 41.52 37.46
C VAL A 1138 13.18 42.23 38.46
N VAL A 1139 14.02 41.48 39.16
CA VAL A 1139 14.93 41.99 40.18
C VAL A 1139 16.37 42.10 39.65
N PRO A 1140 17.20 43.02 40.19
CA PRO A 1140 18.61 43.10 39.83
C PRO A 1140 19.34 41.78 40.10
N ASN A 1141 20.14 41.34 39.14
CA ASN A 1141 21.02 40.19 39.35
C ASN A 1141 22.25 40.64 40.15
N LYS A 1142 22.23 40.46 41.48
CA LYS A 1142 23.29 40.91 42.41
C LYS A 1142 24.65 40.19 42.27
N GLY A 1143 24.92 39.53 41.13
CA GLY A 1143 26.14 38.78 40.85
C GLY A 1143 27.09 39.38 39.79
N SER A 1144 26.68 40.36 38.99
CA SER A 1144 27.59 41.01 38.02
C SER A 1144 28.16 42.31 38.61
N LYS A 1145 29.34 42.21 39.25
CA LYS A 1145 30.18 43.39 39.45
C LYS A 1145 30.76 43.81 38.10
N ASN A 1146 30.76 45.13 37.88
CA ASN A 1146 31.29 45.88 36.74
C ASN A 1146 32.57 45.29 36.11
#